data_AF-A0A937VAT6-F1
#
_entry.id   AF-A0A937VAT6-F1
#
_cell.length_a   1.000
_cell.length_b   1.000
_cell.length_c   1.000
_cell.angle_alpha   90.00
_cell.angle_beta   90.00
_cell.angle_gamma   90.00
#
_symmetry.space_group_name_H-M   'P 1'
#
loop_
_entity.id
_entity.type
_entity.pdbx_description
1 polymer ?
#
loop_
_entity_poly.entity_id
_entity_poly.type
_entity_poly.pdbx_seq_one_letter_code
_entity_poly.pdbx_strand_id
1 'polypeptide(L)'
;TPDELQRALQGRLRCELRFDGLTRILYSTDASNHQVDPLGVAFPRDEAEVAEIVALASQLGFPLVPRGAGTSLAGQAVGAGLVLDLSRHFRRVDSPEPGSRTLGADAGAVLSDVNAVAASAGLAYGPDPASADRATIGGVIGNNASGSHSIRYGMTADHVRSLRAVLSDGSVATLGPVSEEEAERRARGASLEAGIYRAALALRARSADAVRRSWPRTWRRASGYSLNYLTGQHFGTPPSWHAAPEPYPPESRLNLASLLCGSEGTLAVVTHAELGLVPRPGGTALVVLGFSSIPEACDAAADLLASRPAAVELVPRSILDLAASVPGYARRLGFAPPGAEALLLVEFAGESDREARTAAGVLARRGLLVPERGAQEDIWAVRKAGLGLLMLTPGDLKPIEFVEDVAVPVERLGEYVRRVDRLLASAGTRGEWYAHASAGCLHLRPLLNLKDAADRRRMREITDAILEIVIEMGGALSGEHGDGLSRTRYSERLFGQEITRAFSDLKRAWDPHGILNPGKVVPTPGALSGPDEDLRPPVLQDSVRRPTHFAFRREESWAQAAEGCNGQGVCLKQGGVMCPSFQALLDERHSTRGRANALRAAFSGTLPPGSLTSAELYDVMDLCLECKACKSECPSAVDMARMKAEFLAAHHAEHGLPLRSRLFGEIGSLAPWGQRASALANAISHWGVTRRLQEPLLGISRRRAFPTFSRRSFRSWFARHPSPAQGEPVVLFVDTY
;
A
#
# COMPACT_ATOMS: atom_id res chain seq x y z
N THR A 1 10.10 11.39 25.57
CA THR A 1 9.03 10.38 25.68
C THR A 1 7.73 10.90 25.06
N PRO A 2 6.73 10.03 24.75
CA PRO A 2 5.43 10.46 24.24
C PRO A 2 4.76 11.55 25.12
N ASP A 3 4.72 11.34 26.44
CA ASP A 3 4.09 12.28 27.38
C ASP A 3 4.77 13.65 27.42
N GLU A 4 6.11 13.68 27.32
CA GLU A 4 6.87 14.93 27.24
C GLU A 4 6.57 15.68 25.95
N LEU A 5 6.52 14.97 24.82
CA LEU A 5 6.21 15.58 23.53
C LEU A 5 4.76 16.10 23.51
N GLN A 6 3.81 15.32 24.04
CA GLN A 6 2.42 15.76 24.18
C GLN A 6 2.35 17.08 24.95
N ARG A 7 2.99 17.16 26.13
CA ARG A 7 3.02 18.39 26.93
C ARG A 7 3.70 19.55 26.19
N ALA A 8 4.74 19.28 25.41
CA ALA A 8 5.47 20.30 24.65
C ALA A 8 4.65 20.86 23.47
N LEU A 9 3.82 20.05 22.83
CA LEU A 9 3.02 20.44 21.65
C LEU A 9 1.61 20.91 22.00
N GLN A 10 1.09 20.55 23.18
CA GLN A 10 -0.25 20.90 23.62
C GLN A 10 -0.47 22.42 23.60
N GLY A 11 -1.52 22.85 22.88
CA GLY A 11 -1.89 24.26 22.75
C GLY A 11 -1.00 25.08 21.80
N ARG A 12 0.06 24.48 21.23
CA ARG A 12 0.89 25.12 20.19
C ARG A 12 0.37 24.82 18.79
N LEU A 13 -0.03 23.58 18.55
CA LEU A 13 -0.53 23.13 17.25
C LEU A 13 -2.06 23.16 17.21
N ARG A 14 -2.59 23.55 16.04
CA ARG A 14 -4.05 23.59 15.78
C ARG A 14 -4.60 22.27 15.25
N CYS A 15 -3.73 21.39 14.74
CA CYS A 15 -4.10 20.10 14.19
C CYS A 15 -4.46 19.10 15.28
N GLU A 16 -5.12 18.00 14.90
CA GLU A 16 -5.39 16.90 15.83
C GLU A 16 -4.07 16.16 16.12
N LEU A 17 -3.77 15.95 17.40
CA LEU A 17 -2.66 15.15 17.88
C LEU A 17 -3.18 13.97 18.71
N ARG A 18 -2.66 12.77 18.46
CA ARG A 18 -3.01 11.55 19.20
C ARG A 18 -1.76 10.88 19.74
N PHE A 19 -1.77 10.66 21.05
CA PHE A 19 -0.67 10.03 21.81
C PHE A 19 -1.13 8.75 22.52
N ASP A 20 -2.40 8.35 22.36
CA ASP A 20 -2.94 7.13 22.95
C ASP A 20 -2.24 5.87 22.39
N GLY A 21 -2.17 4.83 23.23
CA GLY A 21 -1.45 3.61 22.93
C GLY A 21 -1.97 2.91 21.67
N LEU A 22 -3.30 2.81 21.50
CA LEU A 22 -3.88 2.21 20.31
C LEU A 22 -3.49 2.96 19.05
N THR A 23 -3.66 4.28 18.99
CA THR A 23 -3.29 5.06 17.80
C THR A 23 -1.81 4.88 17.46
N ARG A 24 -0.92 4.95 18.46
CA ARG A 24 0.52 4.71 18.24
C ARG A 24 0.79 3.33 17.65
N ILE A 25 0.12 2.29 18.15
CA ILE A 25 0.22 0.93 17.61
C ILE A 25 -0.26 0.85 16.16
N LEU A 26 -1.39 1.47 15.82
CA LEU A 26 -1.92 1.43 14.46
C LEU A 26 -0.97 2.07 13.44
N TYR A 27 -0.24 3.10 13.87
CA TYR A 27 0.75 3.81 13.06
C TYR A 27 2.18 3.28 13.23
N SER A 28 2.41 2.28 14.08
CA SER A 28 3.70 1.62 14.27
C SER A 28 4.03 0.61 13.16
N THR A 29 3.08 0.30 12.29
CA THR A 29 3.20 -0.71 11.22
C THR A 29 2.83 -0.14 9.85
N ASP A 30 3.36 -0.72 8.79
CA ASP A 30 2.95 -0.52 7.39
C ASP A 30 2.60 -1.86 6.73
N ALA A 31 3.02 -2.15 5.50
CA ALA A 31 2.86 -3.47 4.88
C ALA A 31 4.14 -4.34 4.93
N SER A 32 5.22 -3.84 5.53
CA SER A 32 6.48 -4.56 5.76
C SER A 32 6.45 -5.40 7.03
N ASN A 33 7.50 -6.16 7.30
CA ASN A 33 7.64 -6.92 8.55
C ASN A 33 7.98 -6.07 9.78
N HIS A 34 8.24 -4.77 9.62
CA HIS A 34 8.70 -3.91 10.70
C HIS A 34 7.56 -3.39 11.58
N GLN A 35 7.88 -3.16 12.85
CA GLN A 35 7.05 -2.44 13.80
C GLN A 35 7.91 -1.54 14.69
N VAL A 36 7.72 -0.23 14.60
CA VAL A 36 8.44 0.76 15.41
C VAL A 36 7.43 1.67 16.10
N ASP A 37 7.48 1.72 17.42
CA ASP A 37 6.55 2.51 18.24
C ASP A 37 6.79 4.02 18.07
N PRO A 38 5.83 4.79 17.50
CA PRO A 38 5.99 6.21 17.31
C PRO A 38 5.77 7.00 18.60
N LEU A 39 6.27 8.23 18.65
CA LEU A 39 6.01 9.16 19.77
C LEU A 39 4.54 9.59 19.83
N GLY A 40 3.87 9.62 18.68
CA GLY A 40 2.48 10.04 18.52
C GLY A 40 2.14 10.22 17.03
N VAL A 41 0.93 10.68 16.74
CA VAL A 41 0.47 10.95 15.37
C VAL A 41 -0.16 12.34 15.29
N ALA A 42 0.23 13.10 14.27
CA ALA A 42 -0.34 14.40 13.95
C ALA A 42 -1.08 14.35 12.61
N PHE A 43 -2.24 15.00 12.55
CA PHE A 43 -3.11 15.07 11.37
C PHE A 43 -3.23 16.53 10.88
N PRO A 44 -2.18 17.08 10.25
CA PRO A 44 -2.20 18.46 9.75
C PRO A 44 -3.27 18.63 8.66
N ARG A 45 -3.88 19.82 8.61
CA ARG A 45 -4.97 20.17 7.69
C ARG A 45 -4.52 20.99 6.50
N ASP A 46 -3.40 21.70 6.65
CA ASP A 46 -2.85 22.58 5.64
C ASP A 46 -1.31 22.65 5.73
N GLU A 47 -0.68 23.23 4.71
CA GLU A 47 0.78 23.35 4.60
C GLU A 47 1.39 24.19 5.74
N ALA A 48 0.64 25.15 6.29
CA ALA A 48 1.11 25.99 7.39
C ALA A 48 1.24 25.16 8.69
N GLU A 49 0.29 24.26 8.96
CA GLU A 49 0.40 23.32 10.09
C GLU A 49 1.57 22.34 9.89
N VAL A 50 1.85 21.89 8.67
CA VAL A 50 3.05 21.07 8.39
C VAL A 50 4.32 21.86 8.68
N ALA A 51 4.42 23.09 8.17
CA ALA A 51 5.55 24.00 8.41
C ALA A 51 5.79 24.25 9.90
N GLU A 52 4.73 24.51 10.66
CA GLU A 52 4.80 24.71 12.11
C GLU A 52 5.31 23.47 12.85
N ILE A 53 4.81 22.28 12.50
CA ILE A 53 5.28 21.03 13.09
C ILE A 53 6.76 20.78 12.79
N VAL A 54 7.20 21.02 11.55
CA VAL A 54 8.59 20.82 11.14
C VAL A 54 9.51 21.82 11.84
N ALA A 55 9.12 23.09 11.94
CA ALA A 55 9.86 24.10 12.69
C ALA A 55 10.01 23.71 14.17
N LEU A 56 8.93 23.24 14.81
CA LEU A 56 8.98 22.76 16.20
C LEU A 56 9.85 21.51 16.35
N ALA A 57 9.79 20.58 15.41
CA ALA A 57 10.65 19.39 15.39
C ALA A 57 12.14 19.76 15.30
N SER A 58 12.46 20.73 14.43
CA SER A 58 13.81 21.29 14.29
C SER A 58 14.29 21.97 15.57
N GLN A 59 13.43 22.80 16.17
CA GLN A 59 13.74 23.55 17.39
C GLN A 59 13.90 22.66 18.63
N LEU A 60 13.03 21.65 18.79
CA LEU A 60 12.97 20.79 19.96
C LEU A 60 13.78 19.49 19.79
N GLY A 61 14.25 19.19 18.58
CA GLY A 61 15.10 18.04 18.29
C GLY A 61 14.39 16.69 18.36
N PHE A 62 13.16 16.58 17.84
CA PHE A 62 12.45 15.29 17.75
C PHE A 62 12.24 14.85 16.29
N PRO A 63 12.29 13.54 15.99
CA PRO A 63 12.15 13.07 14.62
C PRO A 63 10.69 13.07 14.15
N LEU A 64 10.52 13.24 12.84
CA LEU A 64 9.28 13.22 12.11
C LEU A 64 9.27 12.05 11.13
N VAL A 65 8.10 11.42 10.96
CA VAL A 65 7.89 10.35 9.98
C VAL A 65 6.73 10.75 9.06
N PRO A 66 7.01 11.36 7.89
CA PRO A 66 5.99 11.66 6.90
C PRO A 66 5.32 10.38 6.41
N ARG A 67 3.99 10.35 6.40
CA ARG A 67 3.23 9.14 6.10
C ARG A 67 2.01 9.44 5.21
N GLY A 68 1.90 8.64 4.14
CA GLY A 68 0.69 8.50 3.34
C GLY A 68 -0.22 7.40 3.88
N ALA A 69 -0.68 6.49 3.02
CA ALA A 69 -1.53 5.37 3.44
C ALA A 69 -0.80 4.21 4.17
N GLY A 70 0.53 4.29 4.37
CA GLY A 70 1.30 3.23 5.04
C GLY A 70 1.24 1.88 4.33
N THR A 71 1.40 1.87 3.00
CA THR A 71 1.36 0.65 2.17
C THR A 71 2.74 0.18 1.71
N SER A 72 3.80 0.72 2.30
CA SER A 72 5.21 0.39 2.03
C SER A 72 5.58 -1.01 2.50
N LEU A 73 6.54 -1.64 1.80
CA LEU A 73 6.96 -3.03 2.04
C LEU A 73 8.34 -3.14 2.71
N ALA A 74 9.05 -2.03 2.95
CA ALA A 74 10.39 -2.02 3.53
C ALA A 74 10.52 -1.19 4.81
N GLY A 75 9.41 -0.76 5.43
CA GLY A 75 9.44 0.03 6.67
C GLY A 75 9.65 1.53 6.47
N GLN A 76 9.40 2.07 5.28
CA GLN A 76 9.56 3.51 5.00
C GLN A 76 8.63 4.39 5.84
N ALA A 77 7.41 3.91 6.11
CA ALA A 77 6.35 4.68 6.73
C ALA A 77 6.23 4.47 8.26
N VAL A 78 7.25 3.89 8.90
CA VAL A 78 7.28 3.61 10.35
C VAL A 78 8.57 4.16 10.97
N GLY A 79 8.52 4.58 12.25
CA GLY A 79 9.69 5.09 12.94
C GLY A 79 9.37 5.67 14.32
N ALA A 80 10.40 5.84 15.15
CA ALA A 80 10.31 6.27 16.54
C ALA A 80 10.07 7.78 16.74
N GLY A 81 9.42 8.44 15.78
CA GLY A 81 9.15 9.88 15.78
C GLY A 81 7.68 10.22 15.88
N LEU A 82 7.34 11.50 15.71
CA LEU A 82 5.97 11.94 15.50
C LEU A 82 5.59 11.64 14.05
N VAL A 83 4.59 10.78 13.85
CA VAL A 83 4.09 10.45 12.51
C VAL A 83 3.23 11.60 11.99
N LEU A 84 3.50 12.04 10.76
CA LEU A 84 2.73 13.08 10.06
C LEU A 84 1.85 12.42 9.01
N ASP A 85 0.56 12.22 9.33
CA ASP A 85 -0.40 11.61 8.40
C ASP A 85 -1.02 12.68 7.49
N LEU A 86 -0.60 12.68 6.22
CA LEU A 86 -1.13 13.57 5.19
C LEU A 86 -2.36 12.98 4.48
N SER A 87 -2.61 11.67 4.61
CA SER A 87 -3.65 10.95 3.85
C SER A 87 -5.09 11.34 4.21
N ARG A 88 -5.28 11.91 5.40
CA ARG A 88 -6.61 12.27 5.93
C ARG A 88 -7.13 13.60 5.37
N HIS A 89 -6.28 14.63 5.28
CA HIS A 89 -6.70 15.99 4.96
C HIS A 89 -6.13 16.55 3.64
N PHE A 90 -4.94 16.13 3.20
CA PHE A 90 -4.31 16.62 1.96
C PHE A 90 -4.81 15.86 0.73
N ARG A 91 -6.11 15.94 0.42
CA ARG A 91 -6.75 15.09 -0.60
C ARG A 91 -7.20 15.81 -1.86
N ARG A 92 -6.86 17.09 -2.02
CA ARG A 92 -7.28 17.87 -3.19
C ARG A 92 -6.61 17.34 -4.46
N VAL A 93 -7.39 17.24 -5.53
CA VAL A 93 -6.92 17.06 -6.90
C VAL A 93 -7.45 18.26 -7.68
N ASP A 94 -6.57 18.96 -8.38
CA ASP A 94 -6.96 20.15 -9.14
C ASP A 94 -7.77 19.76 -10.38
N SER A 95 -8.41 20.73 -11.02
CA SER A 95 -9.10 20.47 -12.30
C SER A 95 -8.08 20.42 -13.44
N PRO A 96 -8.25 19.54 -14.44
CA PRO A 96 -7.35 19.49 -15.58
C PRO A 96 -7.50 20.77 -16.41
N GLU A 97 -6.38 21.40 -16.75
CA GLU A 97 -6.39 22.57 -17.63
C GLU A 97 -6.48 22.14 -19.10
N PRO A 98 -7.39 22.72 -19.90
CA PRO A 98 -7.53 22.37 -21.31
C PRO A 98 -6.21 22.53 -22.07
N GLY A 99 -5.77 21.45 -22.73
CA GLY A 99 -4.54 21.44 -23.51
C GLY A 99 -3.24 21.29 -22.70
N SER A 100 -3.30 21.38 -21.37
CA SER A 100 -2.16 21.01 -20.53
C SER A 100 -2.06 19.48 -20.42
N ARG A 101 -0.84 18.97 -20.30
CA ARG A 101 -0.58 17.57 -19.90
C ARG A 101 -0.08 17.52 -18.47
N THR A 102 -0.68 18.34 -17.61
CA THR A 102 -0.31 18.45 -16.19
C THR A 102 -1.54 18.42 -15.29
N LEU A 103 -1.36 17.97 -14.06
CA LEU A 103 -2.41 17.95 -13.05
C LEU A 103 -1.81 18.13 -11.66
N GLY A 104 -2.33 19.10 -10.90
CA GLY A 104 -1.95 19.31 -9.51
C GLY A 104 -2.69 18.36 -8.57
N ALA A 105 -1.98 17.84 -7.58
CA ALA A 105 -2.57 16.99 -6.54
C ALA A 105 -1.82 17.15 -5.20
N ASP A 106 -2.57 17.15 -4.11
CA ASP A 106 -2.00 17.16 -2.77
C ASP A 106 -1.38 15.80 -2.42
N ALA A 107 -0.41 15.79 -1.51
CA ALA A 107 0.38 14.60 -1.17
C ALA A 107 -0.44 13.44 -0.54
N GLY A 108 -1.60 13.72 0.04
CA GLY A 108 -2.53 12.72 0.57
C GLY A 108 -3.59 12.24 -0.44
N ALA A 109 -3.66 12.82 -1.65
CA ALA A 109 -4.60 12.41 -2.68
C ALA A 109 -4.27 10.98 -3.16
N VAL A 110 -5.28 10.16 -3.38
CA VAL A 110 -5.09 8.78 -3.85
C VAL A 110 -4.84 8.77 -5.35
N LEU A 111 -3.89 7.97 -5.82
CA LEU A 111 -3.51 7.93 -7.24
C LEU A 111 -4.71 7.61 -8.15
N SER A 112 -5.58 6.68 -7.77
CA SER A 112 -6.81 6.40 -8.54
C SER A 112 -7.74 7.61 -8.67
N ASP A 113 -7.81 8.47 -7.66
CA ASP A 113 -8.63 9.69 -7.70
C ASP A 113 -8.03 10.70 -8.68
N VAL A 114 -6.70 10.84 -8.67
CA VAL A 114 -5.95 11.64 -9.67
C VAL A 114 -6.21 11.13 -11.09
N ASN A 115 -6.14 9.82 -11.30
CA ASN A 115 -6.42 9.22 -12.60
C ASN A 115 -7.88 9.32 -13.03
N ALA A 116 -8.83 9.29 -12.08
CA ALA A 116 -10.24 9.52 -12.38
C ALA A 116 -10.49 10.94 -12.90
N VAL A 117 -9.80 11.94 -12.33
CA VAL A 117 -9.84 13.33 -12.81
C VAL A 117 -9.13 13.48 -14.15
N ALA A 118 -7.91 12.96 -14.30
CA ALA A 118 -7.15 13.03 -15.56
C ALA A 118 -7.91 12.36 -16.74
N ALA A 119 -8.67 11.32 -16.45
CA ALA A 119 -9.44 10.58 -17.45
C ALA A 119 -10.47 11.44 -18.19
N SER A 120 -11.00 12.52 -17.59
CA SER A 120 -11.94 13.43 -18.26
C SER A 120 -11.30 14.22 -19.41
N ALA A 121 -9.97 14.32 -19.42
CA ALA A 121 -9.18 14.93 -20.49
C ALA A 121 -8.55 13.89 -21.44
N GLY A 122 -8.89 12.60 -21.32
CA GLY A 122 -8.25 11.53 -22.09
C GLY A 122 -6.82 11.20 -21.66
N LEU A 123 -6.43 11.64 -20.46
CA LEU A 123 -5.07 11.51 -19.92
C LEU A 123 -5.04 10.59 -18.69
N ALA A 124 -3.84 10.16 -18.30
CA ALA A 124 -3.57 9.43 -17.07
C ALA A 124 -2.18 9.80 -16.52
N TYR A 125 -1.98 9.61 -15.23
CA TYR A 125 -0.67 9.54 -14.61
C TYR A 125 -0.05 8.17 -14.92
N GLY A 126 1.20 8.18 -15.41
CA GLY A 126 1.85 6.99 -15.98
C GLY A 126 2.10 5.84 -14.97
N PRO A 127 2.72 6.11 -13.81
CA PRO A 127 2.95 5.11 -12.78
C PRO A 127 1.64 4.49 -12.28
N ASP A 128 1.61 3.16 -12.19
CA ASP A 128 0.42 2.38 -11.90
C ASP A 128 0.68 1.23 -10.91
N PRO A 129 1.20 1.51 -9.70
CA PRO A 129 1.51 0.47 -8.72
C PRO A 129 0.25 -0.33 -8.38
N ALA A 130 0.42 -1.58 -7.94
CA ALA A 130 -0.70 -2.44 -7.53
C ALA A 130 -1.54 -1.84 -6.37
N SER A 131 -0.99 -0.85 -5.66
CA SER A 131 -1.65 -0.08 -4.61
C SER A 131 -2.31 1.22 -5.07
N ALA A 132 -2.44 1.48 -6.39
CA ALA A 132 -2.98 2.71 -6.95
C ALA A 132 -4.34 3.16 -6.37
N ASP A 133 -5.18 2.23 -5.90
CA ASP A 133 -6.50 2.49 -5.31
C ASP A 133 -6.48 3.02 -3.87
N ARG A 134 -5.28 3.17 -3.29
CA ARG A 134 -5.07 3.59 -1.90
C ARG A 134 -3.76 4.32 -1.65
N ALA A 135 -2.74 4.12 -2.49
CA ALA A 135 -1.47 4.80 -2.39
C ALA A 135 -1.67 6.29 -2.64
N THR A 136 -1.09 7.11 -1.77
CA THR A 136 -1.18 8.57 -1.89
C THR A 136 -0.05 9.12 -2.75
N ILE A 137 -0.25 10.26 -3.40
CA ILE A 137 0.75 10.89 -4.29
C ILE A 137 2.08 11.14 -3.57
N GLY A 138 2.06 11.57 -2.31
CA GLY A 138 3.27 11.75 -1.50
C GLY A 138 4.04 10.44 -1.29
N GLY A 139 3.34 9.32 -1.08
CA GLY A 139 3.98 8.00 -0.98
C GLY A 139 4.50 7.48 -2.32
N VAL A 140 3.76 7.73 -3.40
CA VAL A 140 4.16 7.42 -4.78
C VAL A 140 5.46 8.14 -5.14
N ILE A 141 5.58 9.43 -4.80
CA ILE A 141 6.82 10.21 -4.92
C ILE A 141 7.89 9.65 -3.99
N GLY A 142 7.59 9.50 -2.70
CA GLY A 142 8.56 9.03 -1.70
C GLY A 142 9.23 7.71 -2.04
N ASN A 143 8.54 6.80 -2.76
CA ASN A 143 9.08 5.51 -3.20
C ASN A 143 9.61 5.49 -4.64
N ASN A 144 9.53 6.60 -5.38
CA ASN A 144 9.74 6.62 -6.82
C ASN A 144 8.92 5.54 -7.55
N ALA A 145 7.64 5.40 -7.18
CA ALA A 145 6.83 4.26 -7.58
C ALA A 145 6.72 4.13 -9.10
N SER A 146 6.54 2.89 -9.54
CA SER A 146 6.45 2.52 -10.95
C SER A 146 5.18 1.70 -11.21
N GLY A 147 5.27 0.48 -11.76
CA GLY A 147 4.12 -0.39 -11.96
C GLY A 147 4.29 -1.35 -13.14
N SER A 148 3.17 -1.91 -13.60
CA SER A 148 3.15 -2.88 -14.69
C SER A 148 3.48 -2.27 -16.05
N HIS A 149 3.09 -1.02 -16.25
CA HIS A 149 3.26 -0.32 -17.53
C HIS A 149 4.50 0.59 -17.53
N SER A 150 5.41 0.42 -16.57
CA SER A 150 6.60 1.26 -16.43
C SER A 150 7.56 1.14 -17.62
N ILE A 151 7.56 0.02 -18.36
CA ILE A 151 8.34 -0.09 -19.61
C ILE A 151 7.90 0.91 -20.70
N ARG A 152 6.66 1.39 -20.60
CA ARG A 152 6.07 2.38 -21.51
C ARG A 152 6.12 3.78 -20.91
N TYR A 153 5.81 3.93 -19.62
CA TYR A 153 5.63 5.24 -19.02
C TYR A 153 6.81 5.72 -18.16
N GLY A 154 7.69 4.83 -17.70
CA GLY A 154 8.77 5.17 -16.77
C GLY A 154 8.35 5.08 -15.31
N MET A 155 9.05 5.81 -14.45
CA MET A 155 8.86 5.88 -12.99
C MET A 155 8.34 7.26 -12.57
N THR A 156 7.94 7.41 -11.32
CA THR A 156 7.44 8.69 -10.78
C THR A 156 8.36 9.88 -11.05
N ALA A 157 9.68 9.72 -10.93
CA ALA A 157 10.65 10.77 -11.23
C ALA A 157 10.55 11.33 -12.67
N ASP A 158 10.08 10.53 -13.63
CA ASP A 158 9.91 10.93 -15.03
C ASP A 158 8.63 11.76 -15.26
N HIS A 159 7.73 11.78 -14.27
CA HIS A 159 6.45 12.47 -14.34
C HIS A 159 6.33 13.67 -13.40
N VAL A 160 7.16 13.82 -12.37
CA VAL A 160 7.07 14.97 -11.45
C VAL A 160 7.60 16.25 -12.11
N ARG A 161 6.75 17.26 -12.29
CA ARG A 161 7.11 18.56 -12.90
C ARG A 161 7.61 19.56 -11.88
N SER A 162 6.85 19.72 -10.79
CA SER A 162 7.24 20.54 -9.65
C SER A 162 6.64 19.98 -8.36
N LEU A 163 7.28 20.26 -7.23
CA LEU A 163 6.84 19.89 -5.89
C LEU A 163 6.85 21.11 -4.99
N ARG A 164 5.78 21.28 -4.21
CA ARG A 164 5.82 22.09 -2.99
C ARG A 164 6.18 21.19 -1.83
N ALA A 165 7.17 21.59 -1.05
CA ALA A 165 7.64 20.82 0.08
C ALA A 165 8.07 21.72 1.24
N VAL A 166 7.84 21.24 2.46
CA VAL A 166 8.34 21.85 3.70
C VAL A 166 9.72 21.28 4.00
N LEU A 167 10.73 22.14 4.09
CA LEU A 167 12.11 21.81 4.39
C LEU A 167 12.32 21.61 5.90
N SER A 168 13.46 21.05 6.32
CA SER A 168 13.74 20.70 7.73
C SER A 168 13.81 21.87 8.72
N ASP A 169 13.83 23.12 8.23
CA ASP A 169 13.73 24.34 9.04
C ASP A 169 12.28 24.89 9.14
N GLY A 170 11.32 24.22 8.49
CA GLY A 170 9.92 24.63 8.40
C GLY A 170 9.62 25.60 7.26
N SER A 171 10.62 26.04 6.49
CA SER A 171 10.39 26.88 5.31
C SER A 171 9.75 26.07 4.16
N VAL A 172 8.95 26.74 3.34
CA VAL A 172 8.30 26.13 2.16
C VAL A 172 9.11 26.44 0.91
N ALA A 173 9.42 25.42 0.12
CA ALA A 173 10.09 25.55 -1.16
C ALA A 173 9.24 24.99 -2.31
N THR A 174 9.34 25.63 -3.48
CA THR A 174 8.83 25.11 -4.75
C THR A 174 10.00 24.64 -5.58
N LEU A 175 10.07 23.33 -5.78
CA LEU A 175 11.17 22.62 -6.39
C LEU A 175 10.76 22.12 -7.78
N GLY A 176 11.58 22.40 -8.78
CA GLY A 176 11.34 22.00 -10.16
C GLY A 176 12.58 22.24 -11.03
N PRO A 177 12.49 22.02 -12.34
CA PRO A 177 13.61 22.21 -13.25
C PRO A 177 13.96 23.71 -13.40
N VAL A 178 15.20 24.07 -13.09
CA VAL A 178 15.77 25.41 -13.26
C VAL A 178 17.01 25.37 -14.16
N SER A 179 17.38 26.51 -14.77
CA SER A 179 18.67 26.61 -15.47
C SER A 179 19.82 26.54 -14.46
N GLU A 180 21.03 26.23 -14.94
CA GLU A 180 22.22 26.25 -14.10
C GLU A 180 22.49 27.64 -13.50
N GLU A 181 22.34 28.71 -14.29
CA GLU A 181 22.44 30.10 -13.83
C GLU A 181 21.46 30.42 -12.69
N GLU A 182 20.22 29.94 -12.80
CA GLU A 182 19.20 30.11 -11.76
C GLU A 182 19.53 29.28 -10.52
N ALA A 183 20.06 28.06 -10.68
CA ALA A 183 20.52 27.23 -9.57
C ALA A 183 21.68 27.91 -8.81
N GLU A 184 22.66 28.47 -9.52
CA GLU A 184 23.75 29.25 -8.92
C GLU A 184 23.22 30.50 -8.22
N ARG A 185 22.22 31.18 -8.81
CA ARG A 185 21.55 32.30 -8.17
C ARG A 185 20.87 31.90 -6.87
N ARG A 186 20.11 30.81 -6.85
CA ARG A 186 19.45 30.29 -5.64
C ARG A 186 20.44 29.79 -4.60
N ALA A 187 21.61 29.30 -5.03
CA ALA A 187 22.70 28.94 -4.12
C ALA A 187 23.31 30.17 -3.42
N ARG A 188 23.13 31.40 -3.93
CA ARG A 188 23.62 32.63 -3.27
C ARG A 188 22.71 33.01 -2.10
N GLY A 189 23.10 32.65 -0.89
CA GLY A 189 22.37 32.97 0.33
C GLY A 189 22.75 32.08 1.50
N ALA A 190 22.16 32.36 2.66
CA ALA A 190 22.36 31.62 3.92
C ALA A 190 21.13 30.79 4.34
N SER A 191 20.04 30.79 3.56
CA SER A 191 18.88 29.94 3.84
C SER A 191 19.20 28.45 3.63
N LEU A 192 18.38 27.59 4.21
CA LEU A 192 18.49 26.14 4.01
C LEU A 192 18.36 25.78 2.51
N GLU A 193 17.39 26.37 1.80
CA GLU A 193 17.22 26.18 0.35
C GLU A 193 18.51 26.55 -0.42
N ALA A 194 19.15 27.67 -0.08
CA ALA A 194 20.42 28.05 -0.72
C ALA A 194 21.54 27.05 -0.44
N GLY A 195 21.60 26.50 0.77
CA GLY A 195 22.50 25.41 1.14
C GLY A 195 22.26 24.13 0.31
N ILE A 196 21.00 23.77 0.10
CA ILE A 196 20.59 22.62 -0.72
C ILE A 196 21.06 22.79 -2.17
N TYR A 197 20.79 23.94 -2.80
CA TYR A 197 21.24 24.19 -4.18
C TYR A 197 22.76 24.15 -4.31
N ARG A 198 23.49 24.72 -3.34
CA ARG A 198 24.95 24.70 -3.30
C ARG A 198 25.49 23.27 -3.21
N ALA A 199 24.91 22.45 -2.34
CA ALA A 199 25.28 21.05 -2.19
C ALA A 199 24.98 20.24 -3.46
N ALA A 200 23.81 20.45 -4.07
CA ALA A 200 23.41 19.78 -5.31
C ALA A 200 24.37 20.10 -6.48
N LEU A 201 24.73 21.37 -6.68
CA LEU A 201 25.70 21.78 -7.71
C LEU A 201 27.08 21.15 -7.45
N ALA A 202 27.56 21.20 -6.21
CA ALA A 202 28.86 20.61 -5.85
C ALA A 202 28.87 19.08 -6.01
N LEU A 203 27.76 18.40 -5.71
CA LEU A 203 27.62 16.95 -5.88
C LEU A 203 27.55 16.57 -7.35
N ARG A 204 26.77 17.33 -8.14
CA ARG A 204 26.68 17.15 -9.59
C ARG A 204 28.06 17.19 -10.25
N ALA A 205 28.90 18.15 -9.86
CA ALA A 205 30.25 18.31 -10.41
C ALA A 205 31.19 17.15 -10.04
N ARG A 206 31.15 16.65 -8.79
CA ARG A 206 32.14 15.66 -8.29
C ARG A 206 31.70 14.20 -8.40
N SER A 207 30.40 13.91 -8.41
CA SER A 207 29.89 12.54 -8.30
C SER A 207 29.63 11.87 -9.66
N ALA A 208 29.71 12.60 -10.77
CA ALA A 208 29.41 12.07 -12.11
C ALA A 208 30.27 10.84 -12.47
N ASP A 209 31.57 10.84 -12.18
CA ASP A 209 32.43 9.70 -12.48
C ASP A 209 32.13 8.49 -11.59
N ALA A 210 31.82 8.72 -10.32
CA ALA A 210 31.43 7.66 -9.39
C ALA A 210 30.14 6.97 -9.86
N VAL A 211 29.13 7.75 -10.25
CA VAL A 211 27.87 7.26 -10.81
C VAL A 211 28.14 6.45 -12.08
N ARG A 212 28.98 6.91 -13.02
CA ARG A 212 29.35 6.12 -14.21
C ARG A 212 29.89 4.74 -13.88
N ARG A 213 30.75 4.63 -12.85
CA ARG A 213 31.44 3.38 -12.50
C ARG A 213 30.56 2.41 -11.72
N SER A 214 29.89 2.89 -10.68
CA SER A 214 29.33 2.05 -9.62
C SER A 214 27.80 2.01 -9.59
N TRP A 215 27.11 2.78 -10.43
CA TRP A 215 25.64 2.75 -10.47
C TRP A 215 25.12 1.43 -11.07
N PRO A 216 24.01 0.88 -10.54
CA PRO A 216 23.30 -0.23 -11.16
C PRO A 216 23.02 -0.02 -12.65
N ARG A 217 23.11 -1.10 -13.43
CA ARG A 217 22.93 -1.11 -14.90
C ARG A 217 21.49 -1.44 -15.32
N THR A 218 20.54 -1.33 -14.40
CA THR A 218 19.11 -1.42 -14.65
C THR A 218 18.46 -0.05 -14.57
N TRP A 219 17.47 0.21 -15.43
CA TRP A 219 16.78 1.50 -15.49
C TRP A 219 15.72 1.64 -14.39
N ARG A 220 15.13 0.53 -13.92
CA ARG A 220 14.10 0.52 -12.86
C ARG A 220 14.78 0.39 -11.51
N ARG A 221 14.75 1.46 -10.72
CA ARG A 221 15.46 1.57 -9.44
C ARG A 221 14.77 2.54 -8.49
N ALA A 222 14.65 2.12 -7.23
CA ALA A 222 14.23 2.95 -6.11
C ALA A 222 15.23 2.98 -4.93
N SER A 223 16.37 2.25 -4.99
CA SER A 223 17.40 2.27 -3.94
C SER A 223 18.29 3.52 -3.96
N GLY A 224 18.41 4.24 -2.85
CA GLY A 224 19.26 5.42 -2.72
C GLY A 224 18.65 6.68 -3.36
N TYR A 225 19.22 7.84 -3.04
CA TYR A 225 18.79 9.09 -3.68
C TYR A 225 19.09 9.08 -5.19
N SER A 226 18.24 9.75 -5.96
CA SER A 226 18.30 9.81 -7.42
C SER A 226 19.45 10.67 -7.98
N LEU A 227 20.70 10.36 -7.60
CA LEU A 227 21.91 11.07 -8.06
C LEU A 227 22.12 10.92 -9.57
N ASN A 228 21.64 9.84 -10.19
CA ASN A 228 21.67 9.66 -11.63
C ASN A 228 20.93 10.82 -12.33
N TYR A 229 19.75 11.21 -11.83
CA TYR A 229 19.00 12.38 -12.31
C TYR A 229 19.73 13.70 -12.03
N LEU A 230 20.41 13.83 -10.88
CA LEU A 230 21.21 15.02 -10.55
C LEU A 230 22.42 15.20 -11.49
N THR A 231 23.08 14.11 -11.85
CA THR A 231 24.28 14.09 -12.70
C THR A 231 23.98 14.03 -14.20
N GLY A 232 22.70 13.90 -14.60
CA GLY A 232 22.28 13.70 -15.99
C GLY A 232 22.69 12.34 -16.55
N GLN A 233 22.87 11.34 -15.69
CA GLN A 233 23.26 10.00 -16.11
C GLN A 233 22.07 9.04 -16.03
N HIS A 234 21.86 8.31 -17.11
CA HIS A 234 20.80 7.31 -17.21
C HIS A 234 21.45 6.01 -17.69
N PHE A 235 21.15 4.90 -17.01
CA PHE A 235 21.68 3.58 -17.34
C PHE A 235 20.53 2.67 -17.73
N GLY A 236 20.55 2.25 -18.99
CA GLY A 236 19.39 1.63 -19.62
C GLY A 236 18.28 2.62 -19.93
N THR A 237 17.28 2.14 -20.66
CA THR A 237 16.04 2.86 -20.96
C THR A 237 14.87 1.90 -20.83
N PRO A 238 13.69 2.37 -20.38
CA PRO A 238 12.45 1.63 -20.51
C PRO A 238 12.31 1.00 -21.91
N PRO A 239 12.08 -0.32 -22.01
CA PRO A 239 12.12 -1.05 -23.28
C PRO A 239 11.20 -0.52 -24.38
N SER A 240 10.07 0.10 -24.02
CA SER A 240 9.08 0.59 -24.98
C SER A 240 9.29 2.06 -25.36
N TRP A 241 10.41 2.68 -24.96
CA TRP A 241 10.81 4.01 -25.42
C TRP A 241 11.47 3.91 -26.80
N HIS A 242 10.69 4.19 -27.85
CA HIS A 242 11.09 3.99 -29.25
C HIS A 242 12.07 5.03 -29.80
N ALA A 243 12.17 6.18 -29.14
CA ALA A 243 13.30 7.08 -29.20
C ALA A 243 13.78 7.21 -27.75
N ALA A 244 15.10 7.33 -27.53
CA ALA A 244 15.58 7.78 -26.22
C ALA A 244 14.88 9.12 -25.96
N PRO A 245 13.99 9.22 -24.96
CA PRO A 245 13.43 10.51 -24.63
C PRO A 245 14.59 11.41 -24.24
N GLU A 246 14.40 12.71 -24.40
CA GLU A 246 15.33 13.65 -23.79
C GLU A 246 15.52 13.25 -22.33
N PRO A 247 16.79 13.19 -21.83
CA PRO A 247 17.05 12.99 -20.43
C PRO A 247 16.11 13.87 -19.62
N TYR A 248 15.42 13.30 -18.64
CA TYR A 248 14.57 14.08 -17.76
C TYR A 248 15.22 14.13 -16.38
N PRO A 249 15.55 15.32 -15.84
CA PRO A 249 15.50 16.62 -16.51
C PRO A 249 16.54 16.72 -17.64
N PRO A 250 16.36 17.63 -18.62
CA PRO A 250 17.36 17.88 -19.67
C PRO A 250 18.72 18.20 -19.04
N GLU A 251 19.82 17.76 -19.67
CA GLU A 251 21.18 17.97 -19.14
C GLU A 251 21.50 19.44 -18.85
N SER A 252 20.89 20.38 -19.56
CA SER A 252 21.06 21.83 -19.34
C SER A 252 20.32 22.39 -18.12
N ARG A 253 19.61 21.55 -17.35
CA ARG A 253 18.81 21.96 -16.20
C ARG A 253 19.16 21.18 -14.94
N LEU A 254 18.98 21.83 -13.80
CA LEU A 254 19.00 21.20 -12.49
C LEU A 254 17.55 21.02 -12.03
N ASN A 255 17.14 19.80 -11.67
CA ASN A 255 15.83 19.56 -11.06
C ASN A 255 16.00 18.92 -9.70
N LEU A 256 15.66 19.64 -8.63
CA LEU A 256 15.71 19.09 -7.28
C LEU A 256 14.47 18.24 -6.94
N ALA A 257 13.36 18.39 -7.66
CA ALA A 257 12.15 17.62 -7.40
C ALA A 257 12.36 16.11 -7.61
N SER A 258 13.19 15.72 -8.58
CA SER A 258 13.52 14.32 -8.84
C SER A 258 14.33 13.68 -7.70
N LEU A 259 15.04 14.48 -6.88
CA LEU A 259 15.75 13.96 -5.70
C LEU A 259 14.80 13.57 -4.58
N LEU A 260 13.59 14.16 -4.53
CA LEU A 260 12.56 13.73 -3.58
C LEU A 260 11.90 12.41 -4.01
N CYS A 261 12.00 12.04 -5.29
CA CYS A 261 11.50 10.78 -5.80
C CYS A 261 12.41 9.63 -5.33
N GLY A 262 11.89 8.78 -4.44
CA GLY A 262 12.69 7.73 -3.77
C GLY A 262 13.39 8.22 -2.50
N SER A 263 13.11 9.45 -2.03
CA SER A 263 13.72 9.99 -0.81
C SER A 263 13.06 9.49 0.47
N GLU A 264 11.92 8.82 0.40
CA GLU A 264 11.22 8.23 1.54
C GLU A 264 10.91 9.23 2.67
N GLY A 265 10.70 10.51 2.33
CA GLY A 265 10.42 11.57 3.32
C GLY A 265 11.64 11.95 4.17
N THR A 266 12.86 11.57 3.76
CA THR A 266 14.10 11.89 4.47
C THR A 266 14.67 13.26 4.11
N LEU A 267 14.24 13.90 3.02
CA LEU A 267 14.78 15.19 2.58
C LEU A 267 13.84 16.36 2.87
N ALA A 268 12.54 16.18 2.69
CA ALA A 268 11.51 17.19 2.93
C ALA A 268 10.13 16.52 3.05
N VAL A 269 9.14 17.28 3.54
CA VAL A 269 7.73 16.84 3.56
C VAL A 269 7.01 17.42 2.35
N VAL A 270 6.72 16.59 1.34
CA VAL A 270 5.95 17.00 0.16
C VAL A 270 4.50 17.26 0.55
N THR A 271 3.96 18.41 0.16
CA THR A 271 2.57 18.83 0.44
C THR A 271 1.70 18.83 -0.80
N HIS A 272 2.26 19.19 -1.97
CA HIS A 272 1.55 19.26 -3.24
C HIS A 272 2.50 18.98 -4.42
N ALA A 273 1.99 18.36 -5.47
CA ALA A 273 2.75 17.98 -6.66
C ALA A 273 2.04 18.41 -7.94
N GLU A 274 2.79 18.97 -8.88
CA GLU A 274 2.37 19.11 -10.27
C GLU A 274 2.88 17.90 -11.05
N LEU A 275 1.96 17.09 -11.57
CA LEU A 275 2.22 15.81 -12.20
C LEU A 275 2.08 15.92 -13.71
N GLY A 276 3.05 15.36 -14.45
CA GLY A 276 3.02 15.20 -15.89
C GLY A 276 2.21 13.96 -16.30
N LEU A 277 1.25 14.17 -17.18
CA LEU A 277 0.31 13.15 -17.65
C LEU A 277 0.68 12.60 -19.02
N VAL A 278 0.20 11.39 -19.30
CA VAL A 278 0.33 10.67 -20.57
C VAL A 278 -1.04 10.43 -21.20
N PRO A 279 -1.13 10.29 -22.53
CA PRO A 279 -2.37 9.87 -23.18
C PRO A 279 -2.80 8.48 -22.71
N ARG A 280 -4.11 8.31 -22.51
CA ARG A 280 -4.69 6.98 -22.29
C ARG A 280 -4.70 6.21 -23.61
N PRO A 281 -4.40 4.90 -23.60
CA PRO A 281 -4.51 4.09 -24.81
C PRO A 281 -5.97 4.04 -25.27
N GLY A 282 -6.19 4.11 -26.58
CA GLY A 282 -7.51 3.97 -27.18
C GLY A 282 -8.03 2.53 -27.16
N GLY A 283 -7.13 1.54 -27.13
CA GLY A 283 -7.46 0.13 -26.91
C GLY A 283 -6.28 -0.71 -26.40
N THR A 284 -6.60 -1.86 -25.80
CA THR A 284 -5.63 -2.83 -25.26
C THR A 284 -6.02 -4.27 -25.63
N ALA A 285 -5.02 -5.15 -25.72
CA ALA A 285 -5.21 -6.59 -25.90
C ALA A 285 -4.11 -7.36 -25.16
N LEU A 286 -4.49 -8.47 -24.51
CA LEU A 286 -3.55 -9.36 -23.80
C LEU A 286 -3.27 -10.63 -24.61
N VAL A 287 -2.07 -11.19 -24.44
CA VAL A 287 -1.74 -12.56 -24.83
C VAL A 287 -1.24 -13.30 -23.60
N VAL A 288 -1.88 -14.42 -23.26
CA VAL A 288 -1.49 -15.29 -22.14
C VAL A 288 -0.65 -16.43 -22.67
N LEU A 289 0.63 -16.44 -22.30
CA LEU A 289 1.60 -17.48 -22.68
C LEU A 289 1.83 -18.41 -21.47
N GLY A 290 1.72 -19.72 -21.68
CA GLY A 290 2.00 -20.74 -20.65
C GLY A 290 3.39 -21.34 -20.80
N PHE A 291 4.06 -21.59 -19.67
CA PHE A 291 5.41 -22.14 -19.59
C PHE A 291 5.48 -23.31 -18.61
N SER A 292 6.47 -24.17 -18.78
CA SER A 292 6.68 -25.35 -17.94
C SER A 292 7.40 -25.02 -16.63
N SER A 293 8.02 -23.84 -16.53
CA SER A 293 8.68 -23.36 -15.32
C SER A 293 8.80 -21.83 -15.29
N ILE A 294 9.00 -21.26 -14.10
CA ILE A 294 9.25 -19.82 -13.92
C ILE A 294 10.55 -19.37 -14.61
N PRO A 295 11.70 -20.08 -14.49
CA PRO A 295 12.90 -19.70 -15.21
C PRO A 295 12.73 -19.64 -16.73
N GLU A 296 12.02 -20.61 -17.33
CA GLU A 296 11.76 -20.63 -18.78
C GLU A 296 10.91 -19.42 -19.21
N ALA A 297 9.89 -19.07 -18.43
CA ALA A 297 9.13 -17.84 -18.64
C ALA A 297 10.05 -16.61 -18.58
N CYS A 298 10.96 -16.55 -17.61
CA CYS A 298 11.89 -15.43 -17.46
C CYS A 298 12.92 -15.34 -18.59
N ASP A 299 13.40 -16.47 -19.13
CA ASP A 299 14.27 -16.49 -20.32
C ASP A 299 13.55 -15.91 -21.55
N ALA A 300 12.25 -16.17 -21.69
CA ALA A 300 11.44 -15.65 -22.79
C ALA A 300 11.13 -14.14 -22.69
N ALA A 301 11.29 -13.53 -21.51
CA ALA A 301 10.89 -12.14 -21.26
C ALA A 301 11.62 -11.15 -22.18
N ALA A 302 12.94 -11.32 -22.36
CA ALA A 302 13.75 -10.45 -23.21
C ALA A 302 13.31 -10.50 -24.68
N ASP A 303 13.08 -11.71 -25.22
CA ASP A 303 12.61 -11.89 -26.60
C ASP A 303 11.23 -11.26 -26.84
N LEU A 304 10.35 -11.30 -25.82
CA LEU A 304 9.02 -10.70 -25.92
C LEU A 304 9.08 -9.17 -26.03
N LEU A 305 10.10 -8.52 -25.46
CA LEU A 305 10.25 -7.06 -25.58
C LEU A 305 10.49 -6.61 -27.02
N ALA A 306 11.03 -7.46 -27.89
CA ALA A 306 11.17 -7.16 -29.32
C ALA A 306 9.82 -6.92 -30.01
N SER A 307 8.73 -7.46 -29.47
CA SER A 307 7.35 -7.24 -29.95
C SER A 307 6.74 -5.90 -29.50
N ARG A 308 7.46 -5.11 -28.69
CA ARG A 308 7.04 -3.80 -28.15
C ARG A 308 5.74 -3.85 -27.33
N PRO A 309 5.66 -4.72 -26.30
CA PRO A 309 4.51 -4.76 -25.43
C PRO A 309 4.39 -3.47 -24.57
N ALA A 310 3.21 -3.25 -24.02
CA ALA A 310 2.95 -2.28 -22.97
C ALA A 310 3.30 -2.82 -21.57
N ALA A 311 3.20 -4.15 -21.37
CA ALA A 311 3.60 -4.85 -20.14
C ALA A 311 3.92 -6.34 -20.42
N VAL A 312 4.81 -6.94 -19.63
CA VAL A 312 4.97 -8.41 -19.54
C VAL A 312 5.04 -8.81 -18.06
N GLU A 313 4.03 -9.53 -17.59
CA GLU A 313 3.87 -9.88 -16.17
C GLU A 313 3.91 -11.38 -15.94
N LEU A 314 4.68 -11.81 -14.94
CA LEU A 314 4.76 -13.19 -14.46
C LEU A 314 3.64 -13.48 -13.46
N VAL A 315 2.88 -14.55 -13.72
CA VAL A 315 1.94 -15.14 -12.77
C VAL A 315 2.27 -16.63 -12.61
N PRO A 316 2.77 -17.09 -11.45
CA PRO A 316 3.03 -18.50 -11.18
C PRO A 316 1.73 -19.27 -10.94
N ARG A 317 1.80 -20.60 -11.07
CA ARG A 317 0.69 -21.50 -10.74
C ARG A 317 0.20 -21.35 -9.31
N SER A 318 1.09 -21.13 -8.36
CA SER A 318 0.75 -20.97 -6.94
C SER A 318 -0.24 -19.83 -6.69
N ILE A 319 -0.10 -18.69 -7.38
CA ILE A 319 -1.06 -17.57 -7.28
C ILE A 319 -2.43 -17.96 -7.84
N LEU A 320 -2.48 -18.73 -8.94
CA LEU A 320 -3.74 -19.18 -9.54
C LEU A 320 -4.48 -20.16 -8.62
N ASP A 321 -3.76 -21.08 -7.98
CA ASP A 321 -4.32 -22.02 -6.99
C ASP A 321 -4.89 -21.29 -5.77
N LEU A 322 -4.14 -20.32 -5.25
CA LEU A 322 -4.59 -19.51 -4.11
C LEU A 322 -5.79 -18.63 -4.51
N ALA A 323 -5.79 -18.05 -5.71
CA ALA A 323 -6.93 -17.30 -6.24
C ALA A 323 -8.20 -18.16 -6.34
N ALA A 324 -8.07 -19.43 -6.72
CA ALA A 324 -9.20 -20.36 -6.80
C ALA A 324 -9.86 -20.61 -5.45
N SER A 325 -9.12 -20.46 -4.34
CA SER A 325 -9.65 -20.61 -2.98
C SER A 325 -10.44 -19.40 -2.46
N VAL A 326 -10.37 -18.25 -3.15
CA VAL A 326 -11.05 -17.02 -2.75
C VAL A 326 -12.26 -16.77 -3.66
N PRO A 327 -13.49 -16.71 -3.12
CA PRO A 327 -14.71 -16.58 -3.93
C PRO A 327 -14.70 -15.39 -4.92
N GLY A 328 -14.09 -14.26 -4.55
CA GLY A 328 -13.99 -13.07 -5.39
C GLY A 328 -13.09 -13.23 -6.63
N TYR A 329 -12.14 -14.18 -6.60
CA TYR A 329 -11.15 -14.41 -7.66
C TYR A 329 -11.37 -15.73 -8.41
N ALA A 330 -11.94 -16.76 -7.79
CA ALA A 330 -12.16 -18.06 -8.41
C ALA A 330 -12.94 -17.97 -9.74
N ARG A 331 -13.93 -17.07 -9.81
CA ARG A 331 -14.74 -16.78 -11.00
C ARG A 331 -13.99 -16.11 -12.16
N ARG A 332 -12.74 -15.66 -11.94
CA ARG A 332 -11.93 -14.87 -12.87
C ARG A 332 -10.83 -15.67 -13.57
N LEU A 333 -10.73 -16.97 -13.30
CA LEU A 333 -9.58 -17.80 -13.71
C LEU A 333 -9.75 -18.49 -15.08
N GLY A 334 -10.74 -18.09 -15.88
CA GLY A 334 -11.03 -18.72 -17.18
C GLY A 334 -9.92 -18.58 -18.24
N PHE A 335 -8.88 -17.79 -17.96
CA PHE A 335 -7.76 -17.53 -18.87
C PHE A 335 -6.56 -18.47 -18.69
N ALA A 336 -6.50 -19.23 -17.60
CA ALA A 336 -5.32 -20.01 -17.24
C ALA A 336 -5.25 -21.32 -18.05
N PRO A 337 -4.24 -21.53 -18.91
CA PRO A 337 -4.07 -22.79 -19.62
C PRO A 337 -3.81 -23.96 -18.64
N PRO A 338 -4.42 -25.14 -18.85
CA PRO A 338 -4.13 -26.33 -18.05
C PRO A 338 -2.65 -26.72 -18.11
N GLY A 339 -2.07 -27.13 -16.98
CA GLY A 339 -0.71 -27.68 -16.90
C GLY A 339 0.44 -26.68 -17.00
N ALA A 340 0.17 -25.36 -17.08
CA ALA A 340 1.22 -24.34 -17.02
C ALA A 340 1.66 -24.08 -15.58
N GLU A 341 2.97 -24.09 -15.34
CA GLU A 341 3.59 -23.75 -14.05
C GLU A 341 3.81 -22.24 -13.89
N ALA A 342 3.95 -21.54 -15.02
CA ALA A 342 4.05 -20.09 -15.06
C ALA A 342 3.33 -19.52 -16.28
N LEU A 343 2.73 -18.34 -16.11
CA LEU A 343 2.15 -17.54 -17.19
C LEU A 343 2.94 -16.26 -17.39
N LEU A 344 3.12 -15.85 -18.64
CA LEU A 344 3.41 -14.47 -18.98
C LEU A 344 2.17 -13.82 -19.58
N LEU A 345 1.74 -12.70 -18.97
CA LEU A 345 0.69 -11.84 -19.46
C LEU A 345 1.34 -10.73 -20.29
N VAL A 346 1.18 -10.76 -21.60
CA VAL A 346 1.78 -9.78 -22.52
C VAL A 346 0.69 -8.83 -22.99
N GLU A 347 0.74 -7.56 -22.56
CA GLU A 347 -0.23 -6.55 -22.99
C GLU A 347 0.30 -5.74 -24.17
N PHE A 348 -0.57 -5.44 -25.12
CA PHE A 348 -0.34 -4.50 -26.20
C PHE A 348 -1.36 -3.37 -26.11
N ALA A 349 -0.91 -2.14 -26.39
CA ALA A 349 -1.73 -0.94 -26.37
C ALA A 349 -1.62 -0.20 -27.71
N GLY A 350 -2.72 0.40 -28.17
CA GLY A 350 -2.79 1.18 -29.41
C GLY A 350 -3.81 2.32 -29.33
N GLU A 351 -3.92 3.11 -30.40
CA GLU A 351 -4.87 4.22 -30.48
C GLU A 351 -6.32 3.73 -30.69
N SER A 352 -6.50 2.44 -30.98
CA SER A 352 -7.80 1.77 -31.08
C SER A 352 -7.72 0.30 -30.68
N ASP A 353 -8.86 -0.30 -30.34
CA ASP A 353 -8.96 -1.74 -30.07
C ASP A 353 -8.46 -2.58 -31.26
N ARG A 354 -8.66 -2.10 -32.50
CA ARG A 354 -8.18 -2.77 -33.72
C ARG A 354 -6.66 -2.82 -33.75
N GLU A 355 -5.99 -1.70 -33.49
CA GLU A 355 -4.53 -1.63 -33.49
C GLU A 355 -3.92 -2.50 -32.39
N ALA A 356 -4.47 -2.44 -31.17
CA ALA A 356 -4.02 -3.28 -30.08
C ALA A 356 -4.17 -4.78 -30.40
N ARG A 357 -5.30 -5.18 -30.98
CA ARG A 357 -5.55 -6.56 -31.46
C ARG A 357 -4.56 -6.99 -32.55
N THR A 358 -4.28 -6.11 -33.51
CA THR A 358 -3.29 -6.39 -34.57
C THR A 358 -1.89 -6.56 -34.00
N ALA A 359 -1.47 -5.70 -33.08
CA ALA A 359 -0.17 -5.82 -32.41
C ALA A 359 -0.06 -7.13 -31.61
N ALA A 360 -1.09 -7.46 -30.82
CA ALA A 360 -1.14 -8.73 -30.08
C ALA A 360 -1.16 -9.97 -30.99
N GLY A 361 -1.66 -9.84 -32.22
CA GLY A 361 -1.71 -10.90 -33.23
C GLY A 361 -0.35 -11.54 -33.54
N VAL A 362 0.76 -10.84 -33.31
CA VAL A 362 2.12 -11.38 -33.52
C VAL A 362 2.44 -12.54 -32.58
N LEU A 363 1.79 -12.62 -31.42
CA LEU A 363 1.96 -13.69 -30.43
C LEU A 363 0.76 -14.64 -30.36
N ALA A 364 -0.29 -14.44 -31.15
CA ALA A 364 -1.52 -15.23 -31.07
C ALA A 364 -1.32 -16.74 -31.35
N ARG A 365 -0.25 -17.13 -32.04
CA ARG A 365 0.11 -18.55 -32.25
C ARG A 365 0.85 -19.19 -31.06
N ARG A 366 1.35 -18.37 -30.13
CA ARG A 366 2.14 -18.81 -28.97
C ARG A 366 1.32 -18.92 -27.69
N GLY A 367 0.10 -18.38 -27.67
CA GLY A 367 -0.79 -18.46 -26.51
C GLY A 367 -2.18 -17.87 -26.77
N LEU A 368 -2.93 -17.68 -25.69
CA LEU A 368 -4.33 -17.25 -25.74
C LEU A 368 -4.42 -15.73 -25.92
N LEU A 369 -4.94 -15.28 -27.06
CA LEU A 369 -5.28 -13.88 -27.29
C LEU A 369 -6.57 -13.53 -26.54
N VAL A 370 -6.51 -12.51 -25.67
CA VAL A 370 -7.62 -12.01 -24.85
C VAL A 370 -7.86 -10.53 -25.16
N PRO A 371 -8.68 -10.22 -26.16
CA PRO A 371 -8.87 -8.85 -26.60
C PRO A 371 -10.16 -8.19 -26.05
N GLU A 372 -11.00 -8.92 -25.30
CA GLU A 372 -12.18 -8.37 -24.61
C GLU A 372 -11.78 -7.69 -23.29
N ARG A 373 -12.16 -6.42 -23.11
CA ARG A 373 -11.79 -5.62 -21.93
C ARG A 373 -12.17 -6.28 -20.59
N GLY A 374 -13.39 -6.82 -20.47
CA GLY A 374 -13.83 -7.47 -19.23
C GLY A 374 -12.99 -8.70 -18.85
N ALA A 375 -12.52 -9.47 -19.83
CA ALA A 375 -11.63 -10.60 -19.58
C ALA A 375 -10.21 -10.13 -19.20
N GLN A 376 -9.72 -9.03 -19.80
CA GLN A 376 -8.45 -8.41 -19.42
C GLN A 376 -8.51 -7.88 -17.98
N GLU A 377 -9.60 -7.24 -17.58
CA GLU A 377 -9.81 -6.75 -16.21
C GLU A 377 -9.77 -7.88 -15.18
N ASP A 378 -10.33 -9.05 -15.50
CA ASP A 378 -10.28 -10.22 -14.64
C ASP A 378 -8.87 -10.79 -14.46
N ILE A 379 -8.08 -10.84 -15.55
CA ILE A 379 -6.66 -11.20 -15.51
C ILE A 379 -5.88 -10.23 -14.62
N TRP A 380 -6.03 -8.92 -14.87
CA TRP A 380 -5.34 -7.88 -14.11
C TRP A 380 -5.73 -7.87 -12.63
N ALA A 381 -7.00 -8.17 -12.32
CA ALA A 381 -7.46 -8.28 -10.94
C ALA A 381 -6.75 -9.41 -10.18
N VAL A 382 -6.53 -10.57 -10.83
CA VAL A 382 -5.78 -11.69 -10.22
C VAL A 382 -4.30 -11.32 -10.08
N ARG A 383 -3.67 -10.77 -11.13
CA ARG A 383 -2.25 -10.38 -11.09
C ARG A 383 -1.97 -9.35 -10.00
N LYS A 384 -2.80 -8.31 -9.86
CA LYS A 384 -2.65 -7.26 -8.82
C LYS A 384 -2.89 -7.78 -7.41
N ALA A 385 -3.69 -8.84 -7.27
CA ALA A 385 -4.02 -9.47 -5.99
C ALA A 385 -2.93 -10.41 -5.44
N GLY A 386 -1.91 -10.75 -6.26
CA GLY A 386 -0.89 -11.76 -5.95
C GLY A 386 -0.30 -11.66 -4.54
N LEU A 387 0.11 -10.45 -4.13
CA LEU A 387 0.65 -10.20 -2.80
C LEU A 387 -0.24 -10.74 -1.68
N GLY A 388 -1.51 -10.32 -1.65
CA GLY A 388 -2.39 -10.73 -0.55
C GLY A 388 -2.87 -12.18 -0.68
N LEU A 389 -2.90 -12.75 -1.89
CA LEU A 389 -3.22 -14.16 -2.12
C LEU A 389 -2.15 -15.07 -1.50
N LEU A 390 -0.87 -14.73 -1.61
CA LEU A 390 0.24 -15.50 -1.00
C LEU A 390 0.07 -15.66 0.52
N MET A 391 -0.59 -14.72 1.18
CA MET A 391 -0.84 -14.76 2.63
C MET A 391 -1.86 -15.81 3.07
N LEU A 392 -2.56 -16.43 2.11
CA LEU A 392 -3.48 -17.54 2.37
C LEU A 392 -2.76 -18.86 2.68
N THR A 393 -1.43 -18.90 2.50
CA THR A 393 -0.58 -20.04 2.90
C THR A 393 -0.85 -20.41 4.37
N PRO A 394 -1.36 -21.62 4.69
CA PRO A 394 -1.69 -22.02 6.06
C PRO A 394 -0.46 -22.15 6.98
N GLY A 395 -0.70 -22.12 8.30
CA GLY A 395 0.34 -22.30 9.32
C GLY A 395 1.27 -21.09 9.53
N ASP A 396 2.30 -21.28 10.35
CA ASP A 396 3.27 -20.24 10.74
C ASP A 396 4.38 -19.99 9.71
N LEU A 397 4.58 -20.92 8.76
CA LEU A 397 5.48 -20.73 7.63
C LEU A 397 4.80 -19.81 6.60
N LYS A 398 5.29 -18.57 6.45
CA LYS A 398 4.66 -17.55 5.60
C LYS A 398 5.62 -17.03 4.52
N PRO A 399 5.10 -16.54 3.39
CA PRO A 399 5.91 -15.86 2.37
C PRO A 399 6.25 -14.42 2.82
N ILE A 400 7.47 -14.23 3.29
CA ILE A 400 7.93 -13.00 3.95
C ILE A 400 8.56 -12.01 2.95
N GLU A 401 8.23 -10.72 3.06
CA GLU A 401 8.87 -9.62 2.33
C GLU A 401 10.18 -9.13 2.94
N PHE A 402 11.26 -9.26 2.19
CA PHE A 402 12.55 -8.66 2.55
C PHE A 402 13.50 -8.56 1.35
N VAL A 403 13.34 -9.44 0.35
CA VAL A 403 14.13 -9.50 -0.91
C VAL A 403 13.23 -9.46 -2.16
N GLU A 404 12.02 -8.93 -2.02
CA GLU A 404 10.93 -9.05 -2.98
C GLU A 404 10.93 -8.02 -4.11
N ASP A 405 12.01 -7.26 -4.32
CA ASP A 405 11.97 -6.10 -5.22
C ASP A 405 13.25 -5.95 -6.05
N VAL A 406 13.92 -7.06 -6.31
CA VAL A 406 15.19 -7.03 -7.02
C VAL A 406 14.97 -6.77 -8.50
N ALA A 407 15.72 -5.80 -9.02
CA ALA A 407 15.77 -5.48 -10.45
C ALA A 407 17.14 -5.86 -11.04
N VAL A 408 17.16 -6.65 -12.10
CA VAL A 408 18.35 -7.03 -12.88
C VAL A 408 18.12 -6.72 -14.36
N PRO A 409 19.17 -6.65 -15.21
CA PRO A 409 18.98 -6.61 -16.66
C PRO A 409 18.09 -7.76 -17.13
N VAL A 410 17.08 -7.46 -17.96
CA VAL A 410 16.01 -8.41 -18.33
C VAL A 410 16.57 -9.64 -19.06
N GLU A 411 17.66 -9.48 -19.80
CA GLU A 411 18.37 -10.54 -20.52
C GLU A 411 18.97 -11.59 -19.57
N ARG A 412 19.17 -11.24 -18.30
CA ARG A 412 19.72 -12.11 -17.26
C ARG A 412 18.65 -12.64 -16.30
N LEU A 413 17.37 -12.34 -16.54
CA LEU A 413 16.30 -12.62 -15.58
C LEU A 413 16.15 -14.11 -15.26
N GLY A 414 16.19 -14.99 -16.26
CA GLY A 414 16.12 -16.43 -16.02
C GLY A 414 17.37 -16.98 -15.30
N GLU A 415 18.55 -16.43 -15.58
CA GLU A 415 19.79 -16.77 -14.84
C GLU A 415 19.66 -16.40 -13.36
N TYR A 416 19.14 -15.20 -13.09
CA TYR A 416 18.88 -14.71 -11.74
C TYR A 416 17.94 -15.65 -10.96
N VAL A 417 16.77 -15.96 -11.52
CA VAL A 417 15.80 -16.87 -10.86
C VAL A 417 16.44 -18.23 -10.55
N ARG A 418 17.14 -18.84 -11.50
CA ARG A 418 17.82 -20.13 -11.27
C ARG A 418 18.86 -20.09 -10.15
N ARG A 419 19.64 -19.01 -10.06
CA ARG A 419 20.66 -18.86 -9.00
C ARG A 419 20.01 -18.68 -7.64
N VAL A 420 18.96 -17.87 -7.56
CA VAL A 420 18.25 -17.61 -6.30
C VAL A 420 17.46 -18.84 -5.84
N ASP A 421 16.80 -19.57 -6.73
CA ASP A 421 16.11 -20.82 -6.35
C ASP A 421 17.09 -21.86 -5.77
N ARG A 422 18.29 -22.00 -6.35
CA ARG A 422 19.34 -22.86 -5.78
C ARG A 422 19.81 -22.37 -4.41
N LEU A 423 19.97 -21.05 -4.24
CA LEU A 423 20.34 -20.45 -2.96
C LEU A 423 19.28 -20.74 -1.89
N LEU A 424 17.99 -20.51 -2.19
CA LEU A 424 16.90 -20.78 -1.25
C LEU A 424 16.83 -22.27 -0.88
N ALA A 425 16.96 -23.15 -1.87
CA ALA A 425 17.00 -24.59 -1.63
C ALA A 425 18.17 -24.99 -0.72
N SER A 426 19.37 -24.43 -0.92
CA SER A 426 20.52 -24.67 -0.03
C SER A 426 20.32 -24.12 1.38
N ALA A 427 19.51 -23.06 1.53
CA ALA A 427 19.11 -22.50 2.81
C ALA A 427 17.94 -23.26 3.47
N GLY A 428 17.45 -24.34 2.85
CA GLY A 428 16.36 -25.17 3.38
C GLY A 428 14.97 -24.53 3.25
N THR A 429 14.79 -23.58 2.33
CA THR A 429 13.50 -22.94 2.04
C THR A 429 13.23 -22.88 0.53
N ARG A 430 12.07 -22.35 0.15
CA ARG A 430 11.68 -22.04 -1.23
C ARG A 430 11.03 -20.67 -1.28
N GLY A 431 10.94 -20.11 -2.48
CA GLY A 431 10.36 -18.79 -2.72
C GLY A 431 9.12 -18.84 -3.60
N GLU A 432 8.27 -17.83 -3.43
CA GLU A 432 7.17 -17.56 -4.36
C GLU A 432 7.54 -16.36 -5.23
N TRP A 433 7.54 -16.56 -6.56
CA TRP A 433 7.91 -15.55 -7.56
C TRP A 433 6.71 -14.99 -8.29
N TYR A 434 6.67 -13.69 -8.52
CA TYR A 434 5.69 -13.05 -9.39
C TYR A 434 6.23 -11.71 -9.91
N ALA A 435 5.43 -11.00 -10.70
CA ALA A 435 5.64 -9.59 -11.08
C ALA A 435 6.34 -9.28 -12.41
N HIS A 436 7.09 -8.18 -12.46
CA HIS A 436 7.32 -7.37 -13.66
C HIS A 436 8.47 -7.89 -14.53
N ALA A 437 8.23 -9.02 -15.21
CA ALA A 437 9.21 -9.66 -16.07
C ALA A 437 9.77 -8.71 -17.14
N SER A 438 8.92 -7.86 -17.76
CA SER A 438 9.36 -6.90 -18.78
C SER A 438 10.33 -5.83 -18.27
N ALA A 439 10.32 -5.54 -16.97
CA ALA A 439 11.18 -4.53 -16.37
C ALA A 439 12.42 -5.13 -15.71
N GLY A 440 12.61 -6.46 -15.80
CA GLY A 440 13.66 -7.17 -15.09
C GLY A 440 13.51 -7.11 -13.56
N CYS A 441 12.31 -6.81 -13.06
CA CYS A 441 12.02 -6.59 -11.64
C CYS A 441 11.00 -7.61 -11.16
N LEU A 442 11.46 -8.64 -10.45
CA LEU A 442 10.59 -9.72 -9.96
C LEU A 442 10.44 -9.67 -8.45
N HIS A 443 9.25 -10.06 -8.00
CA HIS A 443 8.93 -10.17 -6.60
C HIS A 443 9.12 -11.58 -6.09
N LEU A 444 10.05 -11.73 -5.14
CA LEU A 444 10.36 -12.97 -4.44
C LEU A 444 9.95 -12.90 -2.97
N ARG A 445 9.20 -13.88 -2.49
CA ARG A 445 8.94 -14.05 -1.06
C ARG A 445 9.37 -15.43 -0.57
N PRO A 446 10.50 -15.54 0.15
CA PRO A 446 10.90 -16.80 0.78
C PRO A 446 9.93 -17.22 1.88
N LEU A 447 9.71 -18.53 2.01
CA LEU A 447 8.88 -19.10 3.08
C LEU A 447 9.68 -19.20 4.38
N LEU A 448 9.33 -18.40 5.39
CA LEU A 448 9.99 -18.38 6.69
C LEU A 448 8.96 -18.23 7.82
N ASN A 449 9.29 -18.74 9.00
CA ASN A 449 8.54 -18.59 10.23
C ASN A 449 9.20 -17.52 11.12
N LEU A 450 8.67 -16.30 11.11
CA LEU A 450 9.23 -15.21 11.93
C LEU A 450 9.02 -15.39 13.44
N LYS A 451 8.37 -16.46 13.89
CA LYS A 451 8.31 -16.83 15.32
C LYS A 451 9.56 -17.59 15.75
N ASP A 452 10.31 -18.18 14.81
CA ASP A 452 11.58 -18.87 15.05
C ASP A 452 12.77 -17.92 14.91
N ALA A 453 13.64 -17.89 15.91
CA ALA A 453 14.87 -17.11 15.89
C ALA A 453 15.87 -17.56 14.81
N ALA A 454 15.87 -18.84 14.42
CA ALA A 454 16.70 -19.35 13.33
C ALA A 454 16.27 -18.78 11.98
N ASP A 455 14.96 -18.74 11.71
CA ASP A 455 14.42 -18.18 10.48
C ASP A 455 14.64 -16.68 10.38
N ARG A 456 14.56 -15.94 11.51
CA ARG A 456 14.93 -14.52 11.56
C ARG A 456 16.39 -14.28 11.14
N ARG A 457 17.33 -15.11 11.62
CA ARG A 457 18.73 -15.03 11.19
C ARG A 457 18.88 -15.37 9.71
N ARG A 458 18.14 -16.39 9.24
CA ARG A 458 18.15 -16.81 7.83
C ARG A 458 17.69 -15.72 6.88
N MET A 459 16.76 -14.84 7.29
CA MET A 459 16.37 -13.67 6.49
C MET A 459 17.58 -12.84 6.06
N ARG A 460 18.48 -12.54 7.01
CA ARG A 460 19.68 -11.76 6.74
C ARG A 460 20.67 -12.52 5.87
N GLU A 461 20.90 -13.80 6.15
CA GLU A 461 21.80 -14.66 5.36
C GLU A 461 21.36 -14.75 3.89
N ILE A 462 20.06 -14.93 3.65
CA ILE A 462 19.47 -14.94 2.30
C ILE A 462 19.65 -13.58 1.63
N THR A 463 19.40 -12.48 2.34
CA THR A 463 19.55 -11.12 1.80
C THR A 463 21.00 -10.84 1.40
N ASP A 464 21.95 -11.20 2.27
CA ASP A 464 23.38 -11.00 2.03
C ASP A 464 23.85 -11.78 0.81
N ALA A 465 23.39 -13.02 0.63
CA ALA A 465 23.74 -13.84 -0.52
C ALA A 465 23.06 -13.39 -1.82
N ILE A 466 21.79 -12.95 -1.77
CA ILE A 466 21.12 -12.35 -2.94
C ILE A 466 21.81 -11.06 -3.37
N LEU A 467 22.24 -10.22 -2.43
CA LEU A 467 22.95 -8.98 -2.73
C LEU A 467 24.22 -9.22 -3.54
N GLU A 468 25.00 -10.27 -3.24
CA GLU A 468 26.17 -10.64 -4.05
C GLU A 468 25.80 -10.99 -5.50
N ILE A 469 24.73 -11.78 -5.68
CA ILE A 469 24.21 -12.10 -7.02
C ILE A 469 23.79 -10.82 -7.76
N VAL A 470 23.11 -9.90 -7.07
CA VAL A 470 22.64 -8.63 -7.64
C VAL A 470 23.80 -7.74 -8.07
N ILE A 471 24.84 -7.61 -7.24
CA ILE A 471 26.04 -6.81 -7.56
C ILE A 471 26.74 -7.39 -8.79
N GLU A 472 26.96 -8.70 -8.85
CA GLU A 472 27.53 -9.38 -10.03
C GLU A 472 26.70 -9.19 -11.31
N MET A 473 25.39 -8.99 -11.14
CA MET A 473 24.45 -8.77 -12.25
C MET A 473 24.33 -7.31 -12.68
N GLY A 474 24.95 -6.38 -11.94
CA GLY A 474 24.71 -4.95 -12.12
C GLY A 474 23.26 -4.55 -11.84
N GLY A 475 22.58 -5.28 -10.95
CA GLY A 475 21.20 -5.00 -10.56
C GLY A 475 21.07 -4.00 -9.42
N ALA A 476 19.82 -3.80 -8.98
CA ALA A 476 19.46 -3.02 -7.81
C ALA A 476 18.67 -3.89 -6.81
N LEU A 477 18.86 -3.65 -5.52
CA LEU A 477 18.16 -4.39 -4.47
C LEU A 477 16.69 -3.97 -4.33
N SER A 478 16.36 -2.75 -4.77
CA SER A 478 15.00 -2.24 -4.93
C SER A 478 14.78 -1.60 -6.30
N GLY A 479 13.83 -2.13 -7.05
CA GLY A 479 13.28 -1.60 -8.29
C GLY A 479 12.17 -0.57 -8.08
N GLU A 480 11.27 -0.77 -7.10
CA GLU A 480 10.12 0.10 -6.87
C GLU A 480 9.65 0.29 -5.40
N HIS A 481 10.11 -0.54 -4.47
CA HIS A 481 9.68 -0.55 -3.07
C HIS A 481 10.58 0.25 -2.13
N GLY A 482 11.59 0.97 -2.63
CA GLY A 482 12.55 1.74 -1.83
C GLY A 482 13.45 0.88 -0.94
N ASP A 483 14.31 1.57 -0.18
CA ASP A 483 15.23 0.95 0.75
C ASP A 483 14.59 0.70 2.12
N GLY A 484 13.94 1.72 2.68
CA GLY A 484 13.34 1.66 4.02
C GLY A 484 14.28 1.18 5.12
N LEU A 485 13.71 0.62 6.17
CA LEU A 485 14.47 -0.06 7.23
C LEU A 485 15.11 -1.35 6.73
N SER A 486 14.49 -2.05 5.77
CA SER A 486 14.96 -3.37 5.35
C SER A 486 16.29 -3.33 4.60
N ARG A 487 16.55 -2.29 3.79
CA ARG A 487 17.66 -2.29 2.81
C ARG A 487 18.69 -1.19 3.00
N THR A 488 18.41 -0.15 3.78
CA THR A 488 19.33 1.01 3.96
C THR A 488 20.74 0.61 4.38
N ARG A 489 20.90 -0.45 5.17
CA ARG A 489 22.21 -0.96 5.61
C ARG A 489 23.11 -1.42 4.45
N TYR A 490 22.53 -1.75 3.30
CA TYR A 490 23.23 -2.34 2.16
C TYR A 490 23.71 -1.32 1.13
N SER A 491 23.36 -0.03 1.30
CA SER A 491 23.70 1.04 0.34
C SER A 491 25.20 1.10 0.03
N GLU A 492 26.09 0.97 1.02
CA GLU A 492 27.54 1.01 0.78
C GLU A 492 28.05 -0.19 -0.01
N ARG A 493 27.50 -1.40 0.21
CA ARG A 493 27.86 -2.59 -0.57
C ARG A 493 27.35 -2.49 -2.01
N LEU A 494 26.15 -1.95 -2.21
CA LEU A 494 25.52 -1.83 -3.53
C LEU A 494 26.16 -0.72 -4.38
N PHE A 495 26.34 0.47 -3.82
CA PHE A 495 26.79 1.66 -4.57
C PHE A 495 28.28 1.98 -4.39
N GLY A 496 28.92 1.39 -3.39
CA GLY A 496 30.26 1.77 -2.96
C GLY A 496 30.26 3.01 -2.06
N GLN A 497 31.43 3.23 -1.46
CA GLN A 497 31.63 4.25 -0.43
C GLN A 497 31.49 5.68 -0.97
N GLU A 498 31.95 5.96 -2.18
CA GLU A 498 31.94 7.31 -2.77
C GLU A 498 30.51 7.82 -2.99
N ILE A 499 29.64 6.99 -3.56
CA ILE A 499 28.23 7.32 -3.79
C ILE A 499 27.46 7.38 -2.46
N THR A 500 27.73 6.47 -1.53
CA THR A 500 27.07 6.48 -0.22
C THR A 500 27.42 7.72 0.60
N ARG A 501 28.66 8.23 0.49
CA ARG A 501 29.04 9.53 1.04
C ARG A 501 28.28 10.68 0.36
N ALA A 502 28.12 10.64 -0.95
CA ALA A 502 27.31 11.63 -1.67
C ALA A 502 25.84 11.64 -1.20
N PHE A 503 25.25 10.49 -0.90
CA PHE A 503 23.92 10.43 -0.28
C PHE A 503 23.91 11.08 1.11
N SER A 504 24.92 10.81 1.92
CA SER A 504 25.05 11.40 3.27
C SER A 504 25.24 12.92 3.23
N ASP A 505 26.03 13.43 2.28
CA ASP A 505 26.22 14.86 2.05
C ASP A 505 24.92 15.53 1.63
N LEU A 506 24.16 14.88 0.74
CA LEU A 506 22.84 15.37 0.34
C LEU A 506 21.89 15.41 1.53
N LYS A 507 21.73 14.30 2.27
CA LYS A 507 20.90 14.25 3.48
C LYS A 507 21.24 15.35 4.48
N ARG A 508 22.54 15.58 4.75
CA ARG A 508 23.01 16.63 5.67
C ARG A 508 22.67 18.04 5.19
N ALA A 509 22.69 18.28 3.88
CA ALA A 509 22.33 19.58 3.31
C ALA A 509 20.83 19.89 3.42
N TRP A 510 19.98 18.86 3.30
CA TRP A 510 18.52 19.01 3.38
C TRP A 510 18.00 18.96 4.82
N ASP A 511 18.64 18.18 5.68
CA ASP A 511 18.24 17.95 7.06
C ASP A 511 19.46 17.91 8.00
N PRO A 512 20.02 19.09 8.35
CA PRO A 512 21.23 19.20 9.17
C PRO A 512 21.06 18.62 10.59
N HIS A 513 19.82 18.57 11.09
CA HIS A 513 19.49 18.06 12.42
C HIS A 513 19.03 16.60 12.43
N GLY A 514 18.88 15.97 11.25
CA GLY A 514 18.49 14.57 11.13
C GLY A 514 17.07 14.27 11.61
N ILE A 515 16.16 15.25 11.57
CA ILE A 515 14.78 15.08 12.08
C ILE A 515 13.86 14.34 11.10
N LEU A 516 14.14 14.36 9.80
CA LEU A 516 13.25 13.83 8.77
C LEU A 516 13.52 12.35 8.50
N ASN A 517 12.58 11.49 8.90
CA ASN A 517 12.55 10.04 8.73
C ASN A 517 13.91 9.34 8.94
N PRO A 518 14.55 9.50 10.11
CA PRO A 518 15.91 9.00 10.33
C PRO A 518 16.01 7.47 10.17
N GLY A 519 17.20 7.02 9.74
CA GLY A 519 17.53 5.59 9.56
C GLY A 519 17.12 4.96 8.22
N LYS A 520 16.56 5.74 7.28
CA LYS A 520 16.19 5.27 5.93
C LYS A 520 17.02 5.99 4.85
N VAL A 521 17.23 5.32 3.73
CA VAL A 521 18.06 5.69 2.56
C VAL A 521 19.56 5.85 2.88
N VAL A 522 19.88 6.54 3.98
CA VAL A 522 21.23 6.72 4.50
C VAL A 522 21.30 6.16 5.92
N PRO A 523 22.30 5.30 6.23
CA PRO A 523 22.53 4.83 7.59
C PRO A 523 22.71 5.99 8.57
N THR A 524 22.06 5.92 9.73
CA THR A 524 22.16 6.91 10.82
C THR A 524 22.71 6.22 12.07
N PRO A 525 23.71 6.79 12.78
CA PRO A 525 24.22 6.19 14.01
C PRO A 525 23.10 5.91 15.02
N GLY A 526 23.06 4.68 15.56
CA GLY A 526 22.07 4.25 16.54
C GLY A 526 20.70 3.85 15.96
N ALA A 527 20.44 4.09 14.67
CA ALA A 527 19.26 3.55 14.01
C ALA A 527 19.50 2.12 13.54
N LEU A 528 18.62 1.20 13.92
CA LEU A 528 18.63 -0.16 13.39
C LEU A 528 18.10 -0.12 11.95
N SER A 529 18.81 -0.83 11.06
CA SER A 529 18.35 -1.06 9.70
C SER A 529 18.84 -2.43 9.27
N GLY A 530 17.94 -3.21 8.68
CA GLY A 530 18.13 -4.58 8.26
C GLY A 530 16.81 -5.31 8.16
N PRO A 531 16.74 -6.36 7.33
CA PRO A 531 15.52 -7.14 7.14
C PRO A 531 15.10 -7.91 8.41
N ASP A 532 16.04 -8.12 9.33
CA ASP A 532 15.90 -8.88 10.57
C ASP A 532 15.73 -8.02 11.84
N GLU A 533 15.70 -6.69 11.70
CA GLU A 533 15.63 -5.72 12.80
C GLU A 533 14.21 -5.15 12.96
N ASP A 534 13.86 -4.71 14.18
CA ASP A 534 12.57 -4.09 14.52
C ASP A 534 11.35 -4.85 13.94
N LEU A 535 11.41 -6.18 13.93
CA LEU A 535 10.34 -7.03 13.42
C LEU A 535 9.09 -6.94 14.30
N ARG A 536 7.92 -7.04 13.67
CA ARG A 536 6.63 -7.20 14.36
C ARG A 536 6.74 -8.29 15.43
N PRO A 537 6.33 -8.00 16.68
CA PRO A 537 6.28 -9.01 17.72
C PRO A 537 5.42 -10.21 17.27
N PRO A 538 5.91 -11.45 17.41
CA PRO A 538 5.14 -12.62 17.02
C PRO A 538 3.91 -12.77 17.93
N VAL A 539 2.78 -13.19 17.36
CA VAL A 539 1.67 -13.67 18.19
C VAL A 539 1.91 -15.14 18.50
N LEU A 540 2.31 -15.42 19.74
CA LEU A 540 2.55 -16.78 20.21
C LEU A 540 1.21 -17.48 20.47
N GLN A 541 1.06 -18.74 20.03
CA GLN A 541 -0.21 -19.47 20.19
C GLN A 541 -0.68 -19.55 21.65
N ASP A 542 0.26 -19.59 22.61
CA ASP A 542 -0.04 -19.68 24.03
C ASP A 542 -0.34 -18.33 24.70
N SER A 543 -0.15 -17.20 24.01
CA SER A 543 -0.28 -15.87 24.63
C SER A 543 -1.73 -15.57 25.07
N VAL A 544 -2.73 -16.16 24.39
CA VAL A 544 -4.15 -16.10 24.79
C VAL A 544 -4.88 -17.39 24.43
N ARG A 545 -4.77 -18.44 25.25
CA ARG A 545 -5.68 -19.61 25.16
C ARG A 545 -7.04 -19.25 25.74
N ARG A 546 -7.91 -18.60 24.94
CA ARG A 546 -9.34 -18.45 25.25
C ARG A 546 -10.15 -19.45 24.43
N PRO A 547 -11.14 -20.14 25.02
CA PRO A 547 -12.11 -20.91 24.25
C PRO A 547 -12.79 -20.00 23.22
N THR A 548 -12.84 -20.45 21.97
CA THR A 548 -13.52 -19.76 20.88
C THR A 548 -14.79 -20.52 20.50
N HIS A 549 -15.79 -19.80 20.00
CA HIS A 549 -17.03 -20.41 19.48
C HIS A 549 -16.84 -20.93 18.03
N PHE A 550 -15.99 -20.26 17.26
CA PHE A 550 -15.58 -20.64 15.92
C PHE A 550 -14.28 -21.45 15.98
N ALA A 551 -14.16 -22.41 15.06
CA ALA A 551 -13.02 -23.32 15.01
C ALA A 551 -11.77 -22.78 14.29
N PHE A 552 -11.86 -21.64 13.59
CA PHE A 552 -10.75 -21.04 12.82
C PHE A 552 -9.95 -22.04 11.96
N ARG A 553 -10.60 -23.04 11.36
CA ARG A 553 -9.93 -24.22 10.75
C ARG A 553 -8.82 -23.90 9.73
N ARG A 554 -8.91 -22.77 9.00
CA ARG A 554 -7.89 -22.35 8.03
C ARG A 554 -6.71 -21.69 8.73
N GLU A 555 -7.01 -20.85 9.70
CA GLU A 555 -6.02 -20.05 10.43
C GLU A 555 -5.45 -20.78 11.65
N GLU A 556 -6.02 -21.92 12.03
CA GLU A 556 -5.73 -22.74 13.22
C GLU A 556 -6.13 -22.08 14.55
N SER A 557 -6.11 -20.75 14.65
CA SER A 557 -6.52 -20.01 15.85
C SER A 557 -7.08 -18.61 15.54
N TRP A 558 -7.74 -18.00 16.53
CA TRP A 558 -8.20 -16.60 16.45
C TRP A 558 -7.02 -15.61 16.34
N ALA A 559 -5.93 -15.89 17.06
CA ALA A 559 -4.70 -15.10 17.01
C ALA A 559 -4.06 -15.09 15.61
N GLN A 560 -3.87 -16.26 15.01
CA GLN A 560 -3.34 -16.39 13.65
C GLN A 560 -4.32 -15.81 12.60
N ALA A 561 -5.63 -15.78 12.88
CA ALA A 561 -6.57 -15.08 12.01
C ALA A 561 -6.35 -13.56 11.98
N ALA A 562 -5.92 -12.96 13.10
CA ALA A 562 -5.50 -11.56 13.13
C ALA A 562 -4.16 -11.35 12.40
N GLU A 563 -3.23 -12.32 12.47
CA GLU A 563 -1.98 -12.33 11.71
C GLU A 563 -2.17 -12.44 10.19
N GLY A 564 -3.29 -13.00 9.72
CA GLY A 564 -3.62 -13.12 8.30
C GLY A 564 -3.70 -11.78 7.55
N CYS A 565 -3.79 -10.64 8.25
CA CYS A 565 -3.63 -9.32 7.63
C CYS A 565 -2.15 -8.97 7.46
N ASN A 566 -1.64 -8.97 6.22
CA ASN A 566 -0.26 -8.54 5.93
C ASN A 566 -0.03 -7.02 6.06
N GLY A 567 -1.09 -6.21 6.15
CA GLY A 567 -0.95 -4.75 6.27
C GLY A 567 -0.99 -3.98 4.94
N GLN A 568 -1.24 -4.65 3.82
CA GLN A 568 -1.26 -4.03 2.48
C GLN A 568 -2.27 -2.90 2.30
N GLY A 569 -3.26 -2.75 3.20
CA GLY A 569 -4.15 -1.59 3.25
C GLY A 569 -5.30 -1.57 2.23
N VAL A 570 -5.65 -2.69 1.59
CA VAL A 570 -6.78 -2.75 0.60
C VAL A 570 -8.08 -2.19 1.18
N CYS A 571 -8.29 -2.29 2.49
CA CYS A 571 -9.43 -1.70 3.18
C CYS A 571 -9.45 -0.17 3.28
N LEU A 572 -8.43 0.52 2.75
CA LEU A 572 -8.34 1.97 2.69
C LEU A 572 -8.83 2.56 1.36
N LYS A 573 -9.16 1.71 0.38
CA LYS A 573 -9.76 2.18 -0.87
C LYS A 573 -11.10 2.86 -0.61
N GLN A 574 -11.43 3.87 -1.42
CA GLN A 574 -12.66 4.66 -1.29
C GLN A 574 -13.84 4.13 -2.14
N GLY A 575 -13.67 2.97 -2.79
CA GLY A 575 -14.68 2.34 -3.65
C GLY A 575 -14.96 0.88 -3.29
N GLY A 576 -16.10 0.36 -3.76
CA GLY A 576 -16.56 -1.00 -3.44
C GLY A 576 -17.18 -1.11 -2.04
N VAL A 577 -17.40 -2.35 -1.57
CA VAL A 577 -18.11 -2.60 -0.30
C VAL A 577 -17.17 -2.50 0.90
N MET A 578 -15.85 -2.66 0.69
CA MET A 578 -14.92 -2.76 1.81
C MET A 578 -14.68 -1.46 2.57
N CYS A 579 -14.98 -1.59 3.88
CA CYS A 579 -14.84 -0.67 5.01
C CYS A 579 -15.59 0.68 4.90
N PRO A 580 -16.94 0.68 4.89
CA PRO A 580 -17.72 1.90 4.82
C PRO A 580 -17.46 2.88 5.98
N SER A 581 -17.12 2.38 7.17
CA SER A 581 -16.77 3.24 8.31
C SER A 581 -15.43 3.93 8.13
N PHE A 582 -14.44 3.29 7.51
CA PHE A 582 -13.22 3.96 7.09
C PHE A 582 -13.52 4.99 5.99
N GLN A 583 -14.28 4.63 4.95
CA GLN A 583 -14.64 5.55 3.87
C GLN A 583 -15.35 6.82 4.39
N ALA A 584 -16.19 6.67 5.41
CA ALA A 584 -16.91 7.79 6.01
C ALA A 584 -16.06 8.68 6.92
N LEU A 585 -15.09 8.11 7.64
CA LEU A 585 -14.36 8.80 8.72
C LEU A 585 -12.90 9.13 8.39
N LEU A 586 -12.33 8.42 7.41
CA LEU A 586 -10.90 8.43 7.07
C LEU A 586 -9.99 8.23 8.29
N ASP A 587 -10.45 7.40 9.23
CA ASP A 587 -9.72 7.06 10.46
C ASP A 587 -9.34 5.57 10.40
N GLU A 588 -8.03 5.31 10.40
CA GLU A 588 -7.49 3.96 10.18
C GLU A 588 -7.99 2.94 11.21
N ARG A 589 -8.38 3.38 12.42
CA ARG A 589 -9.03 2.52 13.44
C ARG A 589 -10.21 1.76 12.85
N HIS A 590 -10.97 2.39 11.95
CA HIS A 590 -12.19 1.84 11.36
C HIS A 590 -11.97 1.00 10.08
N SER A 591 -10.72 0.77 9.71
CA SER A 591 -10.34 -0.12 8.61
C SER A 591 -10.17 -1.58 9.08
N THR A 592 -10.18 -2.53 8.14
CA THR A 592 -9.89 -3.95 8.47
C THR A 592 -8.46 -4.11 8.97
N ARG A 593 -7.49 -3.39 8.38
CA ARG A 593 -6.09 -3.38 8.82
C ARG A 593 -5.97 -2.86 10.25
N GLY A 594 -6.62 -1.73 10.57
CA GLY A 594 -6.62 -1.17 11.91
C GLY A 594 -7.17 -2.13 12.95
N ARG A 595 -8.29 -2.80 12.65
CA ARG A 595 -8.90 -3.83 13.51
C ARG A 595 -7.99 -5.03 13.74
N ALA A 596 -7.36 -5.53 12.67
CA ALA A 596 -6.44 -6.65 12.75
C ALA A 596 -5.19 -6.28 13.56
N ASN A 597 -4.65 -5.07 13.39
CA ASN A 597 -3.54 -4.56 14.19
C ASN A 597 -3.89 -4.42 15.68
N ALA A 598 -5.07 -3.89 15.99
CA ALA A 598 -5.54 -3.76 17.36
C ALA A 598 -5.70 -5.14 18.05
N LEU A 599 -6.27 -6.12 17.35
CA LEU A 599 -6.35 -7.51 17.83
C LEU A 599 -4.96 -8.12 18.03
N ARG A 600 -4.07 -7.99 17.03
CA ARG A 600 -2.69 -8.49 17.13
C ARG A 600 -1.99 -7.91 18.35
N ALA A 601 -2.08 -6.61 18.57
CA ALA A 601 -1.44 -5.96 19.70
C ALA A 601 -2.00 -6.44 21.06
N ALA A 602 -3.30 -6.74 21.12
CA ALA A 602 -3.89 -7.38 22.30
C ALA A 602 -3.38 -8.82 22.51
N PHE A 603 -3.15 -9.58 21.44
CA PHE A 603 -2.63 -10.95 21.53
C PHE A 603 -1.13 -11.04 21.78
N SER A 604 -0.33 -10.14 21.21
CA SER A 604 1.14 -10.13 21.36
C SER A 604 1.59 -9.56 22.72
N GLY A 605 0.67 -8.99 23.50
CA GLY A 605 0.99 -8.28 24.74
C GLY A 605 1.61 -6.90 24.51
N THR A 606 1.54 -6.36 23.28
CA THR A 606 1.93 -4.97 22.99
C THR A 606 0.97 -3.99 23.68
N LEU A 607 -0.31 -4.34 23.76
CA LEU A 607 -1.26 -3.65 24.63
C LEU A 607 -1.25 -4.27 26.05
N PRO A 608 -1.60 -3.50 27.10
CA PRO A 608 -1.65 -4.01 28.47
C PRO A 608 -2.53 -5.26 28.64
N PRO A 609 -2.27 -6.12 29.64
CA PRO A 609 -3.15 -7.25 29.95
C PRO A 609 -4.62 -6.82 30.14
N GLY A 610 -5.56 -7.62 29.65
CA GLY A 610 -6.99 -7.31 29.67
C GLY A 610 -7.48 -6.47 28.48
N SER A 611 -6.59 -5.98 27.61
CA SER A 611 -6.98 -5.14 26.46
C SER A 611 -7.89 -5.84 25.44
N LEU A 612 -7.89 -7.18 25.39
CA LEU A 612 -8.70 -7.98 24.46
C LEU A 612 -10.21 -7.81 24.66
N THR A 613 -10.65 -7.37 25.84
CA THR A 613 -12.06 -7.07 26.14
C THR A 613 -12.27 -5.62 26.53
N SER A 614 -11.29 -4.73 26.32
CA SER A 614 -11.36 -3.33 26.70
C SER A 614 -12.41 -2.52 25.93
N ALA A 615 -12.82 -1.37 26.50
CA ALA A 615 -13.65 -0.39 25.84
C ALA A 615 -12.97 0.21 24.59
N GLU A 616 -11.65 0.42 24.63
CA GLU A 616 -10.89 0.97 23.50
C GLU A 616 -10.92 0.01 22.28
N LEU A 617 -10.73 -1.29 22.51
CA LEU A 617 -10.87 -2.29 21.44
C LEU A 617 -12.33 -2.46 20.99
N TYR A 618 -13.29 -2.24 21.89
CA TYR A 618 -14.71 -2.20 21.54
C TYR A 618 -15.00 -1.06 20.55
N ASP A 619 -14.51 0.15 20.81
CA ASP A 619 -14.71 1.31 19.94
C ASP A 619 -14.09 1.11 18.55
N VAL A 620 -12.96 0.39 18.50
CA VAL A 620 -12.43 -0.12 17.23
C VAL A 620 -13.51 -0.99 16.59
N MET A 621 -13.92 -2.10 17.20
CA MET A 621 -14.80 -3.08 16.57
C MET A 621 -16.24 -2.61 16.29
N ASP A 622 -16.78 -1.66 17.05
CA ASP A 622 -18.22 -1.31 17.04
C ASP A 622 -18.71 -0.93 15.64
N LEU A 623 -17.98 -0.04 14.95
CA LEU A 623 -18.34 0.42 13.59
C LEU A 623 -18.06 -0.57 12.46
N CYS A 624 -17.67 -1.82 12.75
CA CYS A 624 -17.61 -2.88 11.73
C CYS A 624 -19.01 -3.43 11.48
N LEU A 625 -19.50 -3.39 10.24
CA LEU A 625 -20.83 -3.88 9.87
C LEU A 625 -20.93 -5.40 9.72
N GLU A 626 -19.83 -6.14 9.94
CA GLU A 626 -19.76 -7.61 9.75
C GLU A 626 -20.21 -8.10 8.36
N CYS A 627 -20.18 -7.21 7.35
CA CYS A 627 -20.66 -7.47 5.99
C CYS A 627 -19.84 -8.51 5.20
N LYS A 628 -18.73 -8.99 5.76
CA LYS A 628 -17.78 -9.94 5.14
C LYS A 628 -17.13 -9.46 3.84
N ALA A 629 -17.22 -8.19 3.48
CA ALA A 629 -16.49 -7.63 2.35
C ALA A 629 -14.97 -7.84 2.50
N CYS A 630 -14.44 -7.71 3.72
CA CYS A 630 -13.05 -8.04 4.06
C CYS A 630 -12.64 -9.48 3.68
N LYS A 631 -13.58 -10.43 3.69
CA LYS A 631 -13.33 -11.83 3.34
C LYS A 631 -13.37 -12.05 1.83
N SER A 632 -14.26 -11.36 1.12
CA SER A 632 -14.49 -11.57 -0.31
C SER A 632 -13.65 -10.68 -1.23
N GLU A 633 -13.41 -9.42 -0.83
CA GLU A 633 -12.70 -8.42 -1.64
C GLU A 633 -11.22 -8.25 -1.25
N CYS A 634 -10.80 -8.63 -0.04
CA CYS A 634 -9.38 -8.59 0.32
C CYS A 634 -8.72 -9.83 -0.28
N PRO A 635 -7.59 -9.71 -0.99
CA PRO A 635 -6.87 -10.88 -1.47
C PRO A 635 -6.41 -11.83 -0.36
N SER A 636 -6.16 -11.31 0.85
CA SER A 636 -5.82 -12.13 2.03
C SER A 636 -7.04 -12.76 2.72
N ALA A 637 -8.26 -12.52 2.20
CA ALA A 637 -9.52 -13.06 2.67
C ALA A 637 -9.70 -13.02 4.20
N VAL A 638 -9.39 -11.87 4.80
CA VAL A 638 -9.47 -11.63 6.25
C VAL A 638 -10.94 -11.63 6.69
N ASP A 639 -11.34 -12.57 7.54
CA ASP A 639 -12.72 -12.69 8.04
C ASP A 639 -12.92 -11.85 9.32
N MET A 640 -12.93 -10.52 9.15
CA MET A 640 -13.12 -9.60 10.29
C MET A 640 -14.50 -9.74 10.94
N ALA A 641 -15.51 -10.18 10.19
CA ALA A 641 -16.83 -10.46 10.75
C ALA A 641 -16.76 -11.60 11.79
N ARG A 642 -16.08 -12.71 11.45
CA ARG A 642 -15.85 -13.80 12.40
C ARG A 642 -15.03 -13.34 13.62
N MET A 643 -13.96 -12.59 13.40
CA MET A 643 -13.11 -12.10 14.50
C MET A 643 -13.85 -11.11 15.41
N LYS A 644 -14.69 -10.23 14.86
CA LYS A 644 -15.54 -9.34 15.66
C LYS A 644 -16.57 -10.12 16.48
N ALA A 645 -17.20 -11.14 15.90
CA ALA A 645 -18.15 -11.95 16.63
C ALA A 645 -17.52 -12.64 17.86
N GLU A 646 -16.31 -13.19 17.73
CA GLU A 646 -15.55 -13.72 18.89
C GLU A 646 -15.22 -12.62 19.90
N PHE A 647 -14.72 -11.48 19.42
CA PHE A 647 -14.42 -10.34 20.28
C PHE A 647 -15.65 -9.91 21.09
N LEU A 648 -16.81 -9.76 20.44
CA LEU A 648 -18.06 -9.36 21.10
C LEU A 648 -18.54 -10.42 22.09
N ALA A 649 -18.40 -11.70 21.78
CA ALA A 649 -18.71 -12.78 22.72
C ALA A 649 -17.84 -12.69 23.98
N ALA A 650 -16.52 -12.53 23.80
CA ALA A 650 -15.59 -12.37 24.91
C ALA A 650 -15.85 -11.08 25.71
N HIS A 651 -16.08 -9.96 25.03
CA HIS A 651 -16.34 -8.66 25.66
C HIS A 651 -17.64 -8.68 26.48
N HIS A 652 -18.74 -9.19 25.93
CA HIS A 652 -20.03 -9.23 26.63
C HIS A 652 -20.09 -10.29 27.74
N ALA A 653 -19.28 -11.36 27.65
CA ALA A 653 -19.14 -12.31 28.76
C ALA A 653 -18.56 -11.65 30.02
N GLU A 654 -17.69 -10.65 29.84
CA GLU A 654 -17.01 -9.94 30.93
C GLU A 654 -17.76 -8.66 31.36
N HIS A 655 -18.28 -7.89 30.41
CA HIS A 655 -18.89 -6.57 30.65
C HIS A 655 -20.43 -6.59 30.65
N GLY A 656 -21.03 -7.74 30.32
CA GLY A 656 -22.47 -7.90 30.16
C GLY A 656 -22.98 -7.49 28.78
N LEU A 657 -24.18 -7.96 28.45
CA LEU A 657 -24.84 -7.69 27.16
C LEU A 657 -25.66 -6.38 27.22
N PRO A 658 -25.39 -5.38 26.37
CA PRO A 658 -26.13 -4.12 26.35
C PRO A 658 -27.62 -4.32 26.07
N LEU A 659 -28.46 -3.42 26.61
CA LEU A 659 -29.91 -3.43 26.37
C LEU A 659 -30.24 -3.33 24.88
N ARG A 660 -29.49 -2.51 24.13
CA ARG A 660 -29.57 -2.40 22.66
C ARG A 660 -29.44 -3.77 21.99
N SER A 661 -28.42 -4.54 22.35
CA SER A 661 -28.15 -5.85 21.76
C SER A 661 -29.22 -6.87 22.11
N ARG A 662 -29.76 -6.84 23.35
CA ARG A 662 -30.92 -7.65 23.74
C ARG A 662 -32.17 -7.31 22.93
N LEU A 663 -32.46 -6.01 22.78
CA LEU A 663 -33.62 -5.52 22.04
C LEU A 663 -33.61 -6.01 20.58
N PHE A 664 -32.48 -5.85 19.89
CA PHE A 664 -32.38 -6.26 18.49
C PHE A 664 -32.22 -7.78 18.33
N GLY A 665 -31.50 -8.46 19.23
CA GLY A 665 -31.37 -9.92 19.20
C GLY A 665 -32.71 -10.64 19.41
N GLU A 666 -33.60 -10.06 20.20
CA GLU A 666 -34.96 -10.59 20.46
C GLU A 666 -36.03 -10.00 19.52
N ILE A 667 -35.65 -9.32 18.42
CA ILE A 667 -36.64 -8.65 17.56
C ILE A 667 -37.65 -9.64 16.97
N GLY A 668 -37.25 -10.89 16.72
CA GLY A 668 -38.17 -11.95 16.28
C GLY A 668 -39.25 -12.28 17.31
N SER A 669 -38.93 -12.20 18.59
CA SER A 669 -39.86 -12.38 19.72
C SER A 669 -40.72 -11.14 19.97
N LEU A 670 -40.16 -9.93 19.74
CA LEU A 670 -40.81 -8.64 20.00
C LEU A 670 -41.72 -8.16 18.85
N ALA A 671 -41.33 -8.42 17.60
CA ALA A 671 -42.03 -7.94 16.41
C ALA A 671 -43.50 -8.41 16.31
N PRO A 672 -43.88 -9.65 16.70
CA PRO A 672 -45.29 -10.06 16.73
C PRO A 672 -46.15 -9.21 17.68
N TRP A 673 -45.59 -8.77 18.82
CA TRP A 673 -46.27 -7.87 19.75
C TRP A 673 -46.41 -6.46 19.16
N GLY A 674 -45.33 -5.96 18.55
CA GLY A 674 -45.34 -4.72 17.78
C GLY A 674 -46.38 -4.73 16.66
N GLN A 675 -46.53 -5.85 15.94
CA GLN A 675 -47.54 -6.03 14.90
C GLN A 675 -48.97 -6.00 15.46
N ARG A 676 -49.25 -6.73 16.55
CA ARG A 676 -50.58 -6.78 17.18
C ARG A 676 -51.02 -5.40 17.69
N ALA A 677 -50.08 -4.62 18.20
CA ALA A 677 -50.30 -3.28 18.71
C ALA A 677 -49.76 -2.18 17.78
N SER A 678 -49.78 -2.39 16.46
CA SER A 678 -48.99 -1.56 15.54
C SER A 678 -49.30 -0.07 15.55
N ALA A 679 -50.56 0.32 15.77
CA ALA A 679 -50.94 1.72 15.90
C ALA A 679 -50.22 2.39 17.09
N LEU A 680 -50.19 1.71 18.24
CA LEU A 680 -49.52 2.18 19.44
C LEU A 680 -48.00 2.13 19.29
N ALA A 681 -47.46 1.01 18.77
CA ALA A 681 -46.02 0.84 18.56
C ALA A 681 -45.44 1.89 17.61
N ASN A 682 -46.14 2.20 16.52
CA ASN A 682 -45.75 3.24 15.57
C ASN A 682 -45.88 4.64 16.19
N ALA A 683 -46.97 4.93 16.92
CA ALA A 683 -47.14 6.21 17.60
C ALA A 683 -46.01 6.48 18.60
N ILE A 684 -45.66 5.49 19.42
CA ILE A 684 -44.55 5.57 20.38
C ILE A 684 -43.21 5.75 19.65
N SER A 685 -42.94 4.95 18.61
CA SER A 685 -41.66 4.98 17.88
C SER A 685 -41.43 6.30 17.14
N HIS A 686 -42.49 6.96 16.68
CA HIS A 686 -42.42 8.25 16.00
C HIS A 686 -42.52 9.45 16.93
N TRP A 687 -42.88 9.25 18.21
CA TRP A 687 -42.98 10.34 19.16
C TRP A 687 -41.60 10.95 19.45
N GLY A 688 -41.51 12.29 19.32
CA GLY A 688 -40.24 13.01 19.40
C GLY A 688 -39.51 12.85 20.73
N VAL A 689 -40.25 12.59 21.81
CA VAL A 689 -39.68 12.32 23.14
C VAL A 689 -38.95 10.96 23.14
N THR A 690 -39.59 9.91 22.64
CA THR A 690 -38.98 8.57 22.53
C THR A 690 -37.70 8.62 21.69
N ARG A 691 -37.74 9.35 20.58
CA ARG A 691 -36.56 9.57 19.72
C ARG A 691 -35.42 10.33 20.41
N ARG A 692 -35.71 11.18 21.39
CA ARG A 692 -34.67 11.87 22.20
C ARG A 692 -34.15 10.99 23.33
N LEU A 693 -34.99 10.14 23.93
CA LEU A 693 -34.60 9.26 25.02
C LEU A 693 -33.84 8.01 24.55
N GLN A 694 -34.12 7.50 23.34
CA GLN A 694 -33.44 6.30 22.82
C GLN A 694 -31.93 6.51 22.56
N GLU A 695 -31.47 7.73 22.31
CA GLU A 695 -30.05 8.01 22.02
C GLU A 695 -29.17 7.77 23.25
N PRO A 696 -29.45 8.37 24.43
CA PRO A 696 -28.70 8.07 25.65
C PRO A 696 -29.01 6.69 26.25
N LEU A 697 -30.22 6.12 26.04
CA LEU A 697 -30.61 4.85 26.68
C LEU A 697 -30.23 3.60 25.88
N LEU A 698 -30.37 3.67 24.55
CA LEU A 698 -30.20 2.54 23.64
C LEU A 698 -29.06 2.77 22.65
N GLY A 699 -28.40 3.93 22.62
CA GLY A 699 -27.36 4.23 21.64
C GLY A 699 -27.87 4.28 20.20
N ILE A 700 -29.14 4.62 20.00
CA ILE A 700 -29.78 4.73 18.67
C ILE A 700 -29.93 6.21 18.35
N SER A 701 -29.30 6.69 17.27
CA SER A 701 -29.35 8.12 16.95
C SER A 701 -30.79 8.64 16.85
N ARG A 702 -31.08 9.79 17.45
CA ARG A 702 -32.38 10.47 17.33
C ARG A 702 -32.80 10.76 15.88
N ARG A 703 -31.83 10.82 14.97
CA ARG A 703 -32.06 11.04 13.53
C ARG A 703 -32.62 9.80 12.82
N ARG A 704 -32.48 8.61 13.40
CA ARG A 704 -33.05 7.36 12.87
C ARG A 704 -34.52 7.25 13.25
N ALA A 705 -35.35 6.92 12.28
CA ALA A 705 -36.71 6.46 12.50
C ALA A 705 -36.72 4.93 12.47
N PHE A 706 -37.46 4.30 13.38
CA PHE A 706 -37.68 2.87 13.31
C PHE A 706 -38.61 2.50 12.14
N PRO A 707 -38.48 1.29 11.58
CA PRO A 707 -39.46 0.74 10.65
C PRO A 707 -40.86 0.72 11.27
N THR A 708 -41.88 0.95 10.45
CA THR A 708 -43.26 0.88 10.91
C THR A 708 -43.75 -0.56 10.98
N PHE A 709 -44.42 -0.91 12.07
CA PHE A 709 -45.13 -2.17 12.18
C PHE A 709 -46.40 -2.13 11.32
N SER A 710 -46.55 -3.11 10.44
CA SER A 710 -47.82 -3.36 9.73
C SER A 710 -48.80 -4.07 10.65
N ARG A 711 -50.11 -3.81 10.51
CA ARG A 711 -51.16 -4.61 11.17
C ARG A 711 -51.19 -6.06 10.66
N ARG A 712 -50.80 -6.27 9.40
CA ARG A 712 -50.85 -7.57 8.72
C ARG A 712 -49.43 -8.04 8.38
N SER A 713 -49.06 -9.23 8.84
CA SER A 713 -47.76 -9.85 8.50
C SER A 713 -47.74 -10.32 7.04
N PHE A 714 -46.56 -10.38 6.43
CA PHE A 714 -46.40 -10.91 5.08
C PHE A 714 -46.97 -12.33 4.95
N ARG A 715 -46.69 -13.22 5.91
CA ARG A 715 -47.20 -14.59 5.90
C ARG A 715 -48.74 -14.65 5.90
N SER A 716 -49.40 -13.83 6.72
CA SER A 716 -50.86 -13.77 6.77
C SER A 716 -51.47 -13.16 5.50
N TRP A 717 -50.77 -12.21 4.86
CA TRP A 717 -51.16 -11.68 3.56
C TRP A 717 -51.00 -12.74 2.48
N PHE A 718 -49.84 -13.36 2.37
CA PHE A 718 -49.51 -14.35 1.36
C PHE A 718 -50.46 -15.56 1.39
N ALA A 719 -50.79 -16.06 2.58
CA ALA A 719 -51.77 -17.16 2.74
C ALA A 719 -53.18 -16.84 2.19
N ARG A 720 -53.52 -15.55 2.06
CA ARG A 720 -54.80 -15.09 1.51
C ARG A 720 -54.71 -14.69 0.02
N HIS A 721 -53.52 -14.76 -0.57
CA HIS A 721 -53.25 -14.41 -1.97
C HIS A 721 -52.53 -15.56 -2.67
N PRO A 722 -53.19 -16.74 -2.81
CA PRO A 722 -52.60 -17.85 -3.54
C PRO A 722 -52.34 -17.44 -5.00
N SER A 723 -51.12 -17.67 -5.47
CA SER A 723 -50.73 -17.37 -6.86
C SER A 723 -51.36 -18.40 -7.81
N PRO A 724 -51.87 -18.01 -8.99
CA PRO A 724 -52.27 -18.98 -10.01
C PRO A 724 -51.06 -19.83 -10.42
N ALA A 725 -51.28 -21.14 -10.60
CA ALA A 725 -50.25 -22.16 -10.80
C ALA A 725 -49.56 -22.13 -12.18
N GLN A 726 -49.33 -20.95 -12.75
CA GLN A 726 -48.60 -20.78 -14.02
C GLN A 726 -47.29 -20.04 -13.76
N GLY A 727 -46.17 -20.75 -13.97
CA GLY A 727 -44.81 -20.20 -13.87
C GLY A 727 -43.83 -21.14 -13.14
N GLU A 728 -42.56 -20.74 -13.13
CA GLU A 728 -41.54 -21.43 -12.35
C GLU A 728 -41.80 -21.28 -10.84
N PRO A 729 -41.59 -22.32 -10.03
CA PRO A 729 -41.76 -22.25 -8.58
C PRO A 729 -40.76 -21.27 -7.97
N VAL A 730 -41.27 -20.28 -7.22
CA VAL A 730 -40.45 -19.30 -6.50
C VAL A 730 -40.52 -19.56 -5.00
N VAL A 731 -39.37 -19.59 -4.32
CA VAL A 731 -39.26 -19.65 -2.86
C VAL A 731 -39.02 -18.26 -2.30
N LEU A 732 -39.92 -17.78 -1.46
CA LEU A 732 -39.80 -16.47 -0.78
C LEU A 732 -39.30 -16.67 0.65
N PHE A 733 -38.15 -16.07 0.97
CA PHE A 733 -37.62 -16.00 2.32
C PHE A 733 -38.08 -14.70 2.98
N VAL A 734 -38.87 -14.83 4.04
CA VAL A 734 -39.38 -13.68 4.80
C VAL A 734 -38.54 -13.56 6.07
N ASP A 735 -37.65 -12.57 6.08
CA ASP A 735 -36.81 -12.25 7.22
C ASP A 735 -37.36 -11.05 8.01
N THR A 736 -37.00 -10.98 9.29
CA THR A 736 -37.22 -9.85 10.19
C THR A 736 -36.01 -8.90 10.27
N TYR A 737 -34.90 -9.22 9.59
CA TYR A 737 -33.65 -8.46 9.56
C TYR A 737 -33.36 -7.80 8.21
#